data_AF-A0ABD3H9L5-F1
#
_entry.id   AF-A0ABD3H9L5-F1
#
_cell.length_a   1.000
_cell.length_b   1.000
_cell.length_c   1.000
_cell.angle_alpha   90.00
_cell.angle_beta   90.00
_cell.angle_gamma   90.00
#
_symmetry.space_group_name_H-M   'P 1'
#
loop_
_entity.id
_entity.type
_entity.pdbx_description
1 polymer ?
#
loop_
_entity_poly.entity_id
_entity_poly.type
_entity_poly.pdbx_seq_one_letter_code
_entity_poly.pdbx_strand_id
1 'polypeptide(L)'
;MGKGMSNEIFTDHDHSVNGKSLEILSNRGSDSLTEPWKQPGSDYPCTPGLLAIDDLHKLSQIALLKNPAGATPNAGSRQPDELLRVCEYELFKLQQPHDTNVSEEKRQLALSVTRRFYGRIKTNFFGFQAVISPSYSHLSDFLDIHVNNVGDPFATGRSLNQSKFMERAVLDYFAALWKAEWPHDVWTQKAAQSSEKKLVVAPENPSSYWGFVLSMGCTEGTLYGMWNGRDYLSGKIMLMDDHVDGEHRLEYSNGNGCHSNGHSNGHGKAGLHQEHVVLENPFGTGLRSPSKESRTPICFYSTESHYSFRKAMVILRIKTFHKVATKLKFPPPKGFDSWPKEVPSNEDGSINVQSLAVLVEEFAKRGYPALICFNYGTTFKGAYDNVGKAADLLFPIFRRHNLLNRSFVYTDEKGELRRVERHGFWFHVDGALGAAHMPFLKMAQRHGMLEPELDAPIPDFDFSLRGKNTEDYDYSDIEVVNSIAVSGHKWIGCPFPTGVYMTKSKFQLMPPEKPNYIGTPDTTFSGSRSGLASVLMWDYLSRHSFNDLMEKAVYSHKMASILAGKLRALNELVARRELHPNLSPPSLWVSHSPLSLGVIFRRPNEAIMEKYILCAEEEIVQGESRKLTHAYAMEHVTVEQIDRLIDDLCQDGAFDLEEKKCYRKSYQADAVTQMVHLCS
;
A
#
# COMPACT_ATOMS: atom_id res chain seq x y z
N MET A 1 -16.72 -56.38 30.71
CA MET A 1 -15.77 -57.52 30.65
C MET A 1 -15.13 -57.52 29.25
N GLY A 2 -13.90 -58.04 29.07
CA GLY A 2 -13.24 -58.16 27.73
C GLY A 2 -13.76 -59.36 26.91
N LYS A 3 -13.23 -59.76 25.75
CA LYS A 3 -12.05 -59.38 24.90
C LYS A 3 -12.41 -59.61 23.41
N GLY A 4 -11.64 -59.26 22.36
CA GLY A 4 -10.40 -58.46 22.26
C GLY A 4 -9.25 -59.13 21.45
N MET A 5 -8.89 -58.52 20.30
CA MET A 5 -7.72 -58.75 19.40
C MET A 5 -7.63 -60.04 18.54
N SER A 6 -7.36 -59.86 17.23
CA SER A 6 -6.29 -60.55 16.47
C SER A 6 -5.99 -59.82 15.13
N ASN A 7 -4.80 -60.04 14.53
CA ASN A 7 -4.33 -59.47 13.26
C ASN A 7 -4.00 -60.62 12.28
N GLU A 8 -4.04 -60.40 10.95
CA GLU A 8 -3.28 -61.21 9.99
C GLU A 8 -3.00 -60.44 8.67
N ILE A 9 -2.09 -60.93 7.83
CA ILE A 9 -1.06 -60.12 7.15
C ILE A 9 -0.49 -60.79 5.86
N PHE A 10 0.05 -59.98 4.91
CA PHE A 10 0.75 -60.37 3.65
C PHE A 10 -0.15 -61.00 2.53
N THR A 11 0.21 -61.07 1.22
CA THR A 11 1.47 -60.79 0.47
C THR A 11 1.21 -60.33 -1.00
N ASP A 12 2.26 -59.91 -1.72
CA ASP A 12 2.31 -59.58 -3.17
C ASP A 12 2.22 -60.77 -4.16
N HIS A 13 1.93 -60.51 -5.45
CA HIS A 13 2.88 -60.77 -6.58
C HIS A 13 2.45 -60.30 -8.01
N ASP A 14 3.21 -59.33 -8.51
CA ASP A 14 3.81 -59.03 -9.85
C ASP A 14 3.57 -59.89 -11.15
N HIS A 15 3.98 -59.29 -12.30
CA HIS A 15 4.38 -59.81 -13.63
C HIS A 15 3.32 -60.06 -14.76
N SER A 16 3.65 -59.96 -16.08
CA SER A 16 4.64 -59.13 -16.82
C SER A 16 4.47 -59.14 -18.38
N VAL A 17 4.77 -58.00 -19.05
CA VAL A 17 5.64 -57.82 -20.25
C VAL A 17 5.25 -58.26 -21.71
N ASN A 18 5.81 -57.52 -22.68
CA ASN A 18 5.89 -57.62 -24.17
C ASN A 18 4.78 -56.91 -25.01
N GLY A 19 5.09 -56.27 -26.16
CA GLY A 19 6.37 -56.16 -26.91
C GLY A 19 6.49 -54.91 -27.82
N LYS A 20 7.67 -54.73 -28.45
CA LYS A 20 8.15 -53.51 -29.18
C LYS A 20 7.67 -53.46 -30.67
N SER A 21 7.82 -52.37 -31.45
CA SER A 21 9.13 -51.96 -32.03
C SER A 21 9.11 -50.77 -33.05
N LEU A 22 10.24 -50.02 -33.07
CA LEU A 22 10.88 -49.27 -34.20
C LEU A 22 10.11 -48.10 -34.89
N GLU A 23 10.69 -46.95 -35.31
CA GLU A 23 11.90 -46.17 -34.95
C GLU A 23 11.70 -44.70 -35.47
N ILE A 24 12.59 -43.75 -35.84
CA ILE A 24 14.05 -43.65 -36.12
C ILE A 24 14.53 -42.16 -36.00
N LEU A 25 15.77 -41.89 -35.52
CA LEU A 25 16.60 -40.65 -35.59
C LEU A 25 16.07 -39.25 -35.13
N SER A 26 16.89 -38.22 -34.81
CA SER A 26 18.11 -38.13 -33.96
C SER A 26 18.58 -36.66 -33.75
N ASN A 27 18.95 -36.27 -32.50
CA ASN A 27 20.22 -35.60 -32.14
C ASN A 27 20.26 -35.08 -30.68
N ARG A 28 21.31 -35.48 -29.95
CA ARG A 28 22.13 -34.74 -28.94
C ARG A 28 21.46 -33.83 -27.89
N GLY A 29 21.75 -34.10 -26.61
CA GLY A 29 21.64 -33.13 -25.52
C GLY A 29 21.07 -33.72 -24.23
N SER A 30 21.88 -34.41 -23.44
CA SER A 30 21.48 -34.96 -22.13
C SER A 30 21.91 -34.04 -20.99
N ASP A 31 21.08 -33.04 -20.68
CA ASP A 31 21.29 -32.20 -19.50
C ASP A 31 20.86 -32.91 -18.20
N SER A 32 21.66 -32.73 -17.15
CA SER A 32 21.52 -33.43 -15.87
C SER A 32 20.88 -32.52 -14.82
N LEU A 33 19.66 -32.85 -14.38
CA LEU A 33 18.97 -32.19 -13.27
C LEU A 33 19.18 -32.91 -11.93
N THR A 34 20.42 -33.36 -11.67
CA THR A 34 20.78 -34.17 -10.48
C THR A 34 22.13 -33.78 -9.86
N GLU A 35 22.35 -32.48 -9.61
CA GLU A 35 23.35 -32.01 -8.64
C GLU A 35 22.77 -30.90 -7.75
N PRO A 36 22.82 -31.02 -6.40
CA PRO A 36 22.48 -29.92 -5.51
C PRO A 36 23.67 -28.97 -5.32
N TRP A 37 23.50 -27.73 -5.79
CA TRP A 37 24.16 -26.48 -5.34
C TRP A 37 25.56 -26.61 -4.68
N LYS A 38 26.60 -26.50 -5.50
CA LYS A 38 28.00 -26.31 -5.05
C LYS A 38 28.16 -24.99 -4.28
N GLN A 39 29.06 -24.97 -3.30
CA GLN A 39 29.28 -23.80 -2.41
C GLN A 39 29.85 -22.59 -3.17
N PRO A 40 29.55 -21.35 -2.72
CA PRO A 40 29.99 -20.13 -3.42
C PRO A 40 31.50 -19.92 -3.32
N GLY A 41 32.18 -19.97 -4.47
CA GLY A 41 33.61 -19.68 -4.63
C GLY A 41 33.94 -19.23 -6.06
N SER A 42 34.97 -18.39 -6.17
CA SER A 42 35.63 -17.83 -7.37
C SER A 42 34.80 -17.17 -8.49
N ASP A 43 33.72 -17.76 -8.98
CA ASP A 43 33.27 -17.54 -10.38
C ASP A 43 32.11 -16.53 -10.57
N TYR A 44 31.94 -15.58 -9.63
CA TYR A 44 30.96 -14.47 -9.76
C TYR A 44 31.63 -13.07 -9.80
N PRO A 45 32.35 -12.70 -10.88
CA PRO A 45 33.01 -11.41 -11.02
C PRO A 45 32.08 -10.26 -11.44
N CYS A 46 30.94 -10.06 -10.75
CA CYS A 46 30.06 -8.88 -10.96
C CYS A 46 29.02 -8.61 -9.84
N THR A 47 29.48 -8.47 -8.58
CA THR A 47 28.61 -8.04 -7.46
C THR A 47 29.12 -6.72 -6.84
N PRO A 48 28.55 -5.55 -7.19
CA PRO A 48 29.03 -4.27 -6.69
C PRO A 48 28.76 -4.06 -5.19
N GLY A 49 29.81 -3.83 -4.40
CA GLY A 49 29.70 -3.08 -3.14
C GLY A 49 29.42 -3.87 -1.85
N LEU A 50 30.05 -5.03 -1.64
CA LEU A 50 30.28 -5.50 -0.27
C LEU A 50 31.37 -4.63 0.38
N LEU A 51 31.05 -4.02 1.53
CA LEU A 51 32.02 -3.28 2.36
C LEU A 51 33.02 -4.25 3.00
N ALA A 52 34.25 -3.78 3.19
CA ALA A 52 35.28 -4.55 3.89
C ALA A 52 34.87 -4.83 5.35
N ILE A 53 35.23 -6.02 5.83
CA ILE A 53 34.77 -6.55 7.13
C ILE A 53 35.36 -5.74 8.32
N ASP A 54 36.56 -5.18 8.16
CA ASP A 54 37.39 -4.74 9.27
C ASP A 54 36.89 -3.49 10.03
N ASP A 55 36.01 -2.68 9.43
CA ASP A 55 35.43 -1.48 10.09
C ASP A 55 34.18 -1.78 10.95
N LEU A 56 33.60 -2.99 10.88
CA LEU A 56 32.34 -3.32 11.58
C LEU A 56 32.43 -3.38 13.10
N HIS A 57 33.64 -3.40 13.67
CA HIS A 57 33.91 -3.57 15.11
C HIS A 57 33.61 -2.34 15.99
N LYS A 58 33.24 -1.18 15.42
CA LYS A 58 33.07 0.09 16.17
C LYS A 58 31.62 0.50 16.49
N LEU A 59 30.64 -0.38 16.30
CA LEU A 59 29.21 -0.07 16.51
C LEU A 59 28.46 -1.20 17.25
N SER A 60 28.23 -1.03 18.55
CA SER A 60 27.52 -2.00 19.40
C SER A 60 26.87 -1.38 20.65
N GLN A 61 25.54 -1.17 20.66
CA GLN A 61 24.79 -1.01 21.91
C GLN A 61 23.25 -1.23 21.93
N ILE A 62 22.58 -1.80 20.90
CA ILE A 62 21.89 -3.13 20.97
C ILE A 62 20.97 -3.40 19.75
N ALA A 63 21.30 -4.48 19.01
CA ALA A 63 20.36 -5.33 18.25
C ALA A 63 19.57 -4.76 17.04
N LEU A 64 20.26 -4.07 16.12
CA LEU A 64 20.06 -4.41 14.70
C LEU A 64 20.45 -5.89 14.47
N LEU A 65 19.75 -6.59 13.57
CA LEU A 65 20.01 -7.99 13.19
C LEU A 65 21.34 -8.15 12.41
N LYS A 66 22.47 -7.99 13.10
CA LYS A 66 23.81 -8.26 12.54
C LYS A 66 24.06 -9.76 12.50
N ASN A 67 24.40 -10.30 11.33
CA ASN A 67 24.83 -11.68 11.16
C ASN A 67 26.34 -11.81 11.47
N PRO A 68 26.77 -12.44 12.58
CA PRO A 68 28.18 -12.53 12.95
C PRO A 68 28.78 -13.84 12.42
N ALA A 69 29.67 -13.73 11.42
CA ALA A 69 30.49 -14.84 10.97
C ALA A 69 31.52 -15.22 12.06
N GLY A 70 31.10 -16.07 13.02
CA GLY A 70 31.94 -16.47 14.15
C GLY A 70 31.21 -17.00 15.39
N ALA A 71 29.94 -17.41 15.29
CA ALA A 71 29.20 -17.96 16.43
C ALA A 71 29.74 -19.33 16.89
N THR A 72 29.95 -19.48 18.20
CA THR A 72 30.42 -20.72 18.85
C THR A 72 29.34 -21.80 18.94
N PRO A 73 29.64 -23.11 18.81
CA PRO A 73 28.60 -24.16 18.71
C PRO A 73 27.63 -24.34 19.88
N ASN A 74 27.97 -23.86 21.09
CA ASN A 74 27.18 -24.10 22.31
C ASN A 74 26.03 -23.09 22.50
N ALA A 75 25.05 -23.15 21.60
CA ALA A 75 23.77 -22.45 21.73
C ALA A 75 22.93 -22.97 22.93
N GLY A 76 22.91 -24.30 23.12
CA GLY A 76 21.94 -25.00 23.97
C GLY A 76 22.06 -24.82 25.49
N SER A 77 23.00 -24.01 25.99
CA SER A 77 23.18 -23.72 27.41
C SER A 77 22.92 -22.26 27.80
N ARG A 78 22.63 -21.38 26.83
CA ARG A 78 22.43 -19.94 27.04
C ARG A 78 20.98 -19.61 27.43
N GLN A 79 20.78 -18.62 28.28
CA GLN A 79 19.44 -18.11 28.59
C GLN A 79 18.87 -17.33 27.39
N PRO A 80 17.53 -17.37 27.15
CA PRO A 80 16.95 -16.69 25.99
C PRO A 80 17.21 -15.18 25.92
N ASP A 81 17.39 -14.50 27.06
CA ASP A 81 17.74 -13.08 27.11
C ASP A 81 19.19 -12.77 26.73
N GLU A 82 20.09 -13.77 26.78
CA GLU A 82 21.47 -13.71 26.27
C GLU A 82 21.47 -13.95 24.76
N LEU A 83 20.74 -14.97 24.30
CA LEU A 83 20.55 -15.28 22.87
C LEU A 83 19.95 -14.10 22.09
N LEU A 84 19.03 -13.36 22.72
CA LEU A 84 18.49 -12.10 22.18
C LEU A 84 19.53 -10.99 22.03
N ARG A 85 20.53 -10.90 22.90
CA ARG A 85 21.57 -9.85 22.84
C ARG A 85 22.55 -10.08 21.71
N VAL A 86 22.78 -11.33 21.30
CA VAL A 86 23.76 -11.71 20.26
C VAL A 86 23.14 -12.04 18.91
N CYS A 87 21.80 -12.07 18.78
CA CYS A 87 21.09 -12.40 17.55
C CYS A 87 21.59 -13.72 16.92
N GLU A 88 21.57 -14.81 17.71
CA GLU A 88 22.25 -16.06 17.34
C GLU A 88 21.64 -16.74 16.10
N TYR A 89 22.20 -16.46 14.92
CA TYR A 89 21.72 -16.94 13.62
C TYR A 89 21.61 -18.48 13.55
N GLU A 90 22.55 -19.21 14.16
CA GLU A 90 22.54 -20.67 14.19
C GLU A 90 21.31 -21.27 14.91
N LEU A 91 20.63 -20.52 15.80
CA LEU A 91 19.37 -20.93 16.41
C LEU A 91 18.22 -20.98 15.38
N PHE A 92 18.22 -20.07 14.41
CA PHE A 92 17.15 -19.89 13.41
C PHE A 92 17.45 -20.53 12.05
N LYS A 93 18.70 -20.92 11.81
CA LYS A 93 19.16 -21.63 10.61
C LYS A 93 18.35 -22.91 10.37
N LEU A 94 17.80 -23.03 9.16
CA LEU A 94 16.90 -24.13 8.77
C LEU A 94 17.66 -25.40 8.38
N GLN A 95 18.77 -25.29 7.66
CA GLN A 95 19.61 -26.41 7.26
C GLN A 95 20.42 -26.93 8.46
N GLN A 96 20.11 -28.14 8.94
CA GLN A 96 20.88 -28.80 9.99
C GLN A 96 21.98 -29.70 9.39
N PRO A 97 23.01 -30.10 10.17
CA PRO A 97 23.93 -31.16 9.78
C PRO A 97 23.20 -32.45 9.38
N HIS A 98 23.77 -33.18 8.43
CA HIS A 98 23.26 -34.47 7.93
C HIS A 98 21.82 -34.44 7.37
N ASP A 99 21.38 -33.28 6.87
CA ASP A 99 20.04 -33.06 6.28
C ASP A 99 18.88 -33.44 7.23
N THR A 100 19.09 -33.17 8.53
CA THR A 100 18.12 -33.49 9.59
C THR A 100 17.11 -32.36 9.82
N ASN A 101 15.94 -32.72 10.36
CA ASN A 101 14.95 -31.74 10.80
C ASN A 101 15.47 -30.88 11.97
N VAL A 102 15.01 -29.63 12.06
CA VAL A 102 15.18 -28.80 13.26
C VAL A 102 14.51 -29.50 14.45
N SER A 103 15.28 -29.79 15.51
CA SER A 103 14.76 -30.51 16.69
C SER A 103 13.66 -29.72 17.42
N GLU A 104 12.81 -30.42 18.18
CA GLU A 104 11.72 -29.80 18.93
C GLU A 104 12.26 -28.76 19.92
N GLU A 105 13.32 -29.11 20.64
CA GLU A 105 13.97 -28.27 21.65
C GLU A 105 14.52 -26.99 21.01
N LYS A 106 15.20 -27.12 19.86
CA LYS A 106 15.72 -25.98 19.10
C LYS A 106 14.59 -25.09 18.57
N ARG A 107 13.50 -25.69 18.07
CA ARG A 107 12.34 -24.94 17.57
C ARG A 107 11.60 -24.20 18.70
N GLN A 108 11.38 -24.85 19.84
CA GLN A 108 10.75 -24.20 21.00
C GLN A 108 11.66 -23.11 21.60
N LEU A 109 12.98 -23.31 21.65
CA LEU A 109 13.93 -22.28 22.07
C LEU A 109 13.86 -21.06 21.14
N ALA A 110 13.93 -21.24 19.82
CA ALA A 110 13.80 -20.19 18.81
C ALA A 110 12.46 -19.42 18.93
N LEU A 111 11.35 -20.14 19.14
CA LEU A 111 10.03 -19.53 19.37
C LEU A 111 9.97 -18.78 20.72
N SER A 112 10.62 -19.28 21.78
CA SER A 112 10.67 -18.59 23.09
C SER A 112 11.48 -17.29 23.03
N VAL A 113 12.61 -17.29 22.33
CA VAL A 113 13.43 -16.11 22.02
C VAL A 113 12.59 -15.11 21.24
N THR A 114 11.92 -15.55 20.17
CA THR A 114 11.02 -14.71 19.34
C THR A 114 9.89 -14.08 20.16
N ARG A 115 9.24 -14.84 21.05
CA ARG A 115 8.19 -14.33 21.95
C ARG A 115 8.74 -13.26 22.92
N ARG A 116 9.94 -13.46 23.49
CA ARG A 116 10.59 -12.45 24.36
C ARG A 116 10.99 -11.19 23.57
N PHE A 117 11.45 -11.31 22.33
CA PHE A 117 11.74 -10.17 21.44
C PHE A 117 10.52 -9.28 21.25
N TYR A 118 9.41 -9.85 20.77
CA TYR A 118 8.16 -9.09 20.60
C TYR A 118 7.59 -8.58 21.92
N GLY A 119 7.81 -9.29 23.04
CA GLY A 119 7.47 -8.80 24.38
C GLY A 119 8.16 -7.48 24.74
N ARG A 120 9.47 -7.35 24.46
CA ARG A 120 10.22 -6.10 24.66
C ARG A 120 9.81 -4.99 23.69
N ILE A 121 9.48 -5.34 22.44
CA ILE A 121 9.00 -4.37 21.44
C ILE A 121 7.72 -3.67 21.92
N LYS A 122 6.77 -4.45 22.46
CA LYS A 122 5.43 -3.95 22.82
C LYS A 122 5.41 -2.89 23.92
N THR A 123 6.41 -2.84 24.80
CA THR A 123 6.40 -1.90 25.95
C THR A 123 6.78 -0.47 25.59
N ASN A 124 7.50 -0.27 24.48
CA ASN A 124 8.17 0.99 24.15
C ASN A 124 7.93 1.47 22.70
N PHE A 125 7.00 0.86 21.95
CA PHE A 125 6.87 1.12 20.50
C PHE A 125 6.28 2.51 20.20
N PHE A 126 7.11 3.44 19.71
CA PHE A 126 6.69 4.78 19.30
C PHE A 126 7.00 5.14 17.84
N GLY A 127 8.09 4.65 17.25
CA GLY A 127 8.62 5.22 15.99
C GLY A 127 7.86 4.94 14.69
N PHE A 128 6.72 4.26 14.73
CA PHE A 128 5.95 3.91 13.54
C PHE A 128 4.45 3.91 13.84
N GLN A 129 3.63 4.24 12.84
CA GLN A 129 2.17 4.40 12.99
C GLN A 129 1.40 3.07 12.95
N ALA A 130 1.79 2.11 13.79
CA ALA A 130 1.18 0.78 13.87
C ALA A 130 0.82 0.41 15.31
N VAL A 131 -0.34 -0.21 15.50
CA VAL A 131 -0.76 -0.80 16.77
C VAL A 131 -0.04 -2.14 16.95
N ILE A 132 0.82 -2.23 17.96
CA ILE A 132 1.77 -3.35 18.10
C ILE A 132 1.25 -4.48 19.02
N SER A 133 0.16 -4.22 19.77
CA SER A 133 -0.39 -5.13 20.79
C SER A 133 -1.86 -5.55 20.55
N PRO A 134 -2.25 -6.00 19.34
CA PRO A 134 -3.64 -6.37 19.06
C PRO A 134 -4.06 -7.66 19.77
N SER A 135 -5.36 -7.77 20.08
CA SER A 135 -5.96 -8.95 20.71
C SER A 135 -6.80 -9.73 19.70
N TYR A 136 -6.27 -10.87 19.26
CA TYR A 136 -6.88 -11.80 18.29
C TYR A 136 -6.65 -13.28 18.64
N SER A 137 -6.24 -13.60 19.89
CA SER A 137 -5.94 -14.97 20.30
C SER A 137 -7.17 -15.91 20.29
N HIS A 138 -8.38 -15.35 20.30
CA HIS A 138 -9.64 -16.08 20.13
C HIS A 138 -9.93 -16.50 18.68
N LEU A 139 -9.08 -16.11 17.73
CA LEU A 139 -9.12 -16.52 16.32
C LEU A 139 -8.00 -17.50 15.97
N SER A 140 -7.36 -18.12 16.96
CA SER A 140 -6.29 -19.12 16.79
C SER A 140 -6.65 -20.22 15.80
N ASP A 141 -7.90 -20.65 15.85
CA ASP A 141 -8.39 -21.84 15.14
C ASP A 141 -8.49 -21.61 13.62
N PHE A 142 -8.45 -20.35 13.17
CA PHE A 142 -8.33 -20.00 11.75
C PHE A 142 -6.91 -20.18 11.20
N LEU A 143 -5.88 -20.36 12.06
CA LEU A 143 -4.50 -20.59 11.60
C LEU A 143 -4.31 -21.98 10.96
N ASP A 144 -5.13 -22.96 11.36
CA ASP A 144 -5.17 -24.30 10.78
C ASP A 144 -6.12 -24.40 9.55
N ILE A 145 -6.67 -23.27 9.08
CA ILE A 145 -7.62 -23.20 7.96
C ILE A 145 -7.03 -22.38 6.79
N HIS A 146 -6.84 -23.04 5.64
CA HIS A 146 -6.45 -22.36 4.40
C HIS A 146 -7.64 -21.59 3.79
N VAL A 147 -7.83 -20.33 4.20
CA VAL A 147 -8.86 -19.43 3.65
C VAL A 147 -8.29 -18.54 2.53
N ASN A 148 -8.84 -18.66 1.31
CA ASN A 148 -8.38 -17.93 0.13
C ASN A 148 -9.55 -17.25 -0.59
N ASN A 149 -9.56 -15.91 -0.64
CA ASN A 149 -10.62 -15.11 -1.25
C ASN A 149 -10.40 -14.86 -2.76
N VAL A 150 -9.81 -15.82 -3.47
CA VAL A 150 -9.39 -15.73 -4.89
C VAL A 150 -10.41 -14.99 -5.79
N GLY A 151 -9.91 -14.00 -6.55
CA GLY A 151 -10.70 -13.14 -7.45
C GLY A 151 -11.70 -12.19 -6.76
N ASP A 152 -12.58 -11.59 -7.56
CA ASP A 152 -13.51 -10.51 -7.16
C ASP A 152 -14.33 -10.79 -5.87
N PRO A 153 -14.42 -9.87 -4.89
CA PRO A 153 -15.15 -10.12 -3.63
C PRO A 153 -16.65 -10.37 -3.75
N PHE A 154 -17.28 -9.95 -4.85
CA PHE A 154 -18.72 -10.03 -5.07
C PHE A 154 -19.13 -11.22 -5.94
N ALA A 155 -18.18 -11.84 -6.64
CA ALA A 155 -18.40 -13.07 -7.39
C ALA A 155 -18.05 -14.34 -6.59
N THR A 156 -19.00 -15.28 -6.53
CA THR A 156 -18.81 -16.63 -5.99
C THR A 156 -18.00 -17.47 -6.98
N GLY A 157 -16.72 -17.70 -6.68
CA GLY A 157 -15.84 -18.58 -7.47
C GLY A 157 -16.02 -20.07 -7.15
N ARG A 158 -15.15 -20.90 -7.74
CA ARG A 158 -15.12 -22.36 -7.51
C ARG A 158 -14.48 -22.76 -6.18
N SER A 159 -13.65 -21.89 -5.58
CA SER A 159 -13.10 -22.09 -4.24
C SER A 159 -14.17 -21.76 -3.19
N LEU A 160 -14.54 -22.76 -2.40
CA LEU A 160 -15.52 -22.61 -1.31
C LEU A 160 -14.87 -22.28 0.04
N ASN A 161 -13.56 -22.52 0.18
CA ASN A 161 -12.73 -22.20 1.35
C ASN A 161 -12.37 -20.70 1.40
N GLN A 162 -13.39 -19.85 1.45
CA GLN A 162 -13.29 -18.39 1.35
C GLN A 162 -14.12 -17.66 2.43
N SER A 163 -13.76 -16.42 2.72
CA SER A 163 -14.43 -15.50 3.66
C SER A 163 -15.00 -14.25 2.97
N LYS A 164 -15.30 -14.31 1.66
CA LYS A 164 -15.78 -13.15 0.88
C LYS A 164 -17.05 -12.50 1.46
N PHE A 165 -17.83 -13.24 2.25
CA PHE A 165 -18.99 -12.69 2.97
C PHE A 165 -18.60 -11.74 4.11
N MET A 166 -17.55 -12.06 4.88
CA MET A 166 -16.94 -11.12 5.84
C MET A 166 -16.22 -9.99 5.11
N GLU A 167 -15.59 -10.28 3.98
CA GLU A 167 -14.94 -9.26 3.14
C GLU A 167 -15.92 -8.18 2.70
N ARG A 168 -17.08 -8.57 2.14
CA ARG A 168 -18.14 -7.62 1.76
C ARG A 168 -18.65 -6.81 2.95
N ALA A 169 -18.87 -7.43 4.12
CA ALA A 169 -19.27 -6.69 5.32
C ALA A 169 -18.21 -5.64 5.77
N VAL A 170 -16.92 -5.93 5.61
CA VAL A 170 -15.83 -4.96 5.84
C VAL A 170 -15.86 -3.85 4.77
N LEU A 171 -16.10 -4.19 3.51
CA LEU A 171 -16.20 -3.21 2.42
C LEU A 171 -17.42 -2.30 2.55
N ASP A 172 -18.60 -2.84 2.86
CA ASP A 172 -19.83 -2.08 3.11
C ASP A 172 -19.65 -1.11 4.30
N TYR A 173 -18.97 -1.56 5.36
CA TYR A 173 -18.61 -0.70 6.50
C TYR A 173 -17.75 0.49 6.06
N PHE A 174 -16.67 0.25 5.28
CA PHE A 174 -15.82 1.34 4.79
C PHE A 174 -16.52 2.23 3.75
N ALA A 175 -17.43 1.69 2.93
CA ALA A 175 -18.23 2.46 2.00
C ALA A 175 -19.18 3.42 2.74
N ALA A 176 -19.87 2.93 3.76
CA ALA A 176 -20.71 3.74 4.63
C ALA A 176 -19.90 4.75 5.47
N LEU A 177 -18.66 4.42 5.87
CA LEU A 177 -17.75 5.31 6.58
C LEU A 177 -17.29 6.48 5.70
N TRP A 178 -16.81 6.17 4.49
CA TRP A 178 -16.27 7.11 3.49
C TRP A 178 -17.31 7.70 2.53
N LYS A 179 -18.60 7.52 2.83
CA LYS A 179 -19.75 8.08 2.08
C LYS A 179 -19.73 7.75 0.58
N ALA A 180 -19.29 6.54 0.24
CA ALA A 180 -19.53 5.96 -1.07
C ALA A 180 -21.00 5.52 -1.16
N GLU A 181 -21.51 5.38 -2.39
CA GLU A 181 -22.84 4.82 -2.63
C GLU A 181 -22.78 3.30 -2.43
N TRP A 182 -23.62 2.78 -1.53
CA TRP A 182 -23.64 1.37 -1.13
C TRP A 182 -25.09 0.85 -1.03
N PRO A 183 -25.35 -0.47 -1.16
CA PRO A 183 -24.38 -1.56 -1.42
C PRO A 183 -23.69 -1.44 -2.79
N HIS A 184 -22.62 -2.22 -3.01
CA HIS A 184 -22.07 -2.38 -4.36
C HIS A 184 -23.15 -2.98 -5.27
N ASP A 185 -23.42 -2.30 -6.38
CA ASP A 185 -24.35 -2.80 -7.39
C ASP A 185 -23.61 -3.78 -8.30
N VAL A 186 -24.04 -5.04 -8.24
CA VAL A 186 -23.32 -6.19 -8.80
C VAL A 186 -23.72 -6.46 -10.25
N TRP A 187 -22.78 -7.00 -11.00
CA TRP A 187 -23.04 -7.66 -12.29
C TRP A 187 -23.97 -8.87 -12.11
N THR A 188 -25.28 -8.65 -12.19
CA THR A 188 -26.28 -9.67 -11.83
C THR A 188 -26.43 -10.71 -12.95
N GLN A 189 -26.37 -12.00 -12.59
CA GLN A 189 -26.89 -13.08 -13.44
C GLN A 189 -28.43 -13.07 -13.38
N LYS A 190 -29.10 -12.22 -14.16
CA LYS A 190 -30.57 -12.30 -14.28
C LYS A 190 -30.91 -13.59 -15.04
N ALA A 191 -31.78 -14.41 -14.45
CA ALA A 191 -32.35 -15.57 -15.14
C ALA A 191 -33.33 -15.05 -16.21
N ALA A 192 -33.13 -15.46 -17.46
CA ALA A 192 -34.12 -15.20 -18.51
C ALA A 192 -35.44 -15.90 -18.15
N GLN A 193 -36.56 -15.33 -18.60
CA GLN A 193 -37.89 -15.91 -18.42
C GLN A 193 -38.19 -17.08 -19.39
N SER A 194 -37.18 -17.48 -20.17
CA SER A 194 -37.19 -18.60 -21.12
C SER A 194 -36.05 -19.58 -20.83
N SER A 195 -36.02 -20.72 -21.53
CA SER A 195 -35.00 -21.75 -21.41
C SER A 195 -33.61 -21.38 -21.99
N GLU A 196 -33.36 -20.10 -22.26
CA GLU A 196 -32.13 -19.63 -22.90
C GLU A 196 -31.26 -18.80 -21.94
N LYS A 197 -30.02 -19.27 -21.78
CA LYS A 197 -28.81 -18.61 -21.23
C LYS A 197 -28.99 -17.42 -20.28
N LYS A 198 -28.48 -17.58 -19.06
CA LYS A 198 -28.23 -16.51 -18.09
C LYS A 198 -27.52 -15.31 -18.75
N LEU A 199 -28.10 -14.12 -18.59
CA LEU A 199 -27.48 -12.86 -18.98
C LEU A 199 -26.75 -12.26 -17.76
N VAL A 200 -25.57 -11.69 -17.99
CA VAL A 200 -24.87 -10.88 -16.99
C VAL A 200 -25.17 -9.42 -17.30
N VAL A 201 -25.88 -8.76 -16.39
CA VAL A 201 -26.45 -7.43 -16.60
C VAL A 201 -25.58 -6.38 -15.94
N ALA A 202 -25.41 -5.22 -16.60
CA ALA A 202 -24.68 -4.10 -16.06
C ALA A 202 -25.33 -3.54 -14.79
N PRO A 203 -24.53 -3.09 -13.80
CA PRO A 203 -25.03 -2.35 -12.65
C PRO A 203 -25.87 -1.16 -13.07
N GLU A 204 -27.05 -1.03 -12.46
CA GLU A 204 -28.01 0.05 -12.68
C GLU A 204 -27.50 1.35 -12.01
N ASN A 205 -26.66 1.26 -10.98
CA ASN A 205 -25.89 2.37 -10.41
C ASN A 205 -24.37 2.26 -10.72
N PRO A 206 -23.84 3.02 -11.71
CA PRO A 206 -22.41 3.09 -12.02
C PRO A 206 -21.54 3.85 -10.98
N SER A 207 -22.15 4.68 -10.12
CA SER A 207 -21.48 5.40 -9.02
C SER A 207 -21.36 4.59 -7.72
N SER A 208 -22.03 3.43 -7.64
CA SER A 208 -21.88 2.48 -6.53
C SER A 208 -20.41 2.12 -6.29
N TYR A 209 -20.04 1.87 -5.04
CA TYR A 209 -18.66 1.52 -4.69
C TYR A 209 -18.26 0.17 -5.30
N TRP A 210 -16.97 -0.02 -5.61
CA TRP A 210 -16.35 -1.33 -5.74
C TRP A 210 -14.98 -1.31 -5.04
N GLY A 211 -14.57 -2.41 -4.45
CA GLY A 211 -13.32 -2.50 -3.70
C GLY A 211 -12.98 -3.93 -3.28
N PHE A 212 -11.83 -4.11 -2.64
CA PHE A 212 -11.37 -5.40 -2.12
C PHE A 212 -10.46 -5.25 -0.89
N VAL A 213 -10.42 -6.28 -0.04
CA VAL A 213 -9.47 -6.37 1.09
C VAL A 213 -8.10 -6.78 0.55
N LEU A 214 -7.09 -6.03 0.98
CA LEU A 214 -5.71 -6.14 0.54
C LEU A 214 -5.00 -7.33 1.19
N SER A 215 -4.19 -8.03 0.41
CA SER A 215 -3.30 -9.10 0.88
C SER A 215 -1.92 -8.59 1.27
N MET A 216 -1.60 -7.34 0.91
CA MET A 216 -0.52 -6.53 1.46
C MET A 216 -1.08 -5.32 2.24
N GLY A 217 -0.20 -4.44 2.72
CA GLY A 217 -0.59 -3.11 3.18
C GLY A 217 -1.05 -2.17 2.05
N CYS A 218 -1.36 -0.91 2.40
CA CYS A 218 -1.81 0.14 1.46
C CYS A 218 -0.96 0.28 0.18
N THR A 219 0.31 -0.16 0.16
CA THR A 219 1.12 -0.32 -1.06
C THR A 219 0.38 -1.03 -2.21
N GLU A 220 -0.41 -2.08 -1.94
CA GLU A 220 -1.22 -2.78 -2.96
C GLU A 220 -2.37 -1.91 -3.46
N GLY A 221 -3.12 -1.27 -2.57
CA GLY A 221 -4.20 -0.34 -2.92
C GLY A 221 -3.70 0.91 -3.65
N THR A 222 -2.50 1.39 -3.31
CA THR A 222 -1.80 2.48 -4.01
C THR A 222 -1.41 2.04 -5.42
N LEU A 223 -0.79 0.86 -5.56
CA LEU A 223 -0.44 0.29 -6.88
C LEU A 223 -1.68 0.11 -7.75
N TYR A 224 -2.76 -0.47 -7.20
CA TYR A 224 -3.99 -0.69 -7.96
C TYR A 224 -4.70 0.63 -8.31
N GLY A 225 -4.85 1.56 -7.37
CA GLY A 225 -5.47 2.87 -7.62
C GLY A 225 -4.73 3.71 -8.66
N MET A 226 -3.40 3.64 -8.67
CA MET A 226 -2.56 4.32 -9.67
C MET A 226 -2.52 3.60 -11.02
N TRP A 227 -2.63 2.25 -11.04
CA TRP A 227 -2.83 1.48 -12.27
C TRP A 227 -4.17 1.84 -12.91
N ASN A 228 -5.23 1.85 -12.10
CA ASN A 228 -6.57 2.19 -12.50
C ASN A 228 -6.63 3.61 -13.09
N GLY A 229 -6.17 4.62 -12.33
CA GLY A 229 -6.08 5.99 -12.82
C GLY A 229 -5.20 6.16 -14.07
N ARG A 230 -4.11 5.41 -14.21
CA ARG A 230 -3.29 5.39 -15.45
C ARG A 230 -4.12 4.90 -16.64
N ASP A 231 -4.78 3.76 -16.50
CA ASP A 231 -5.46 3.08 -17.61
C ASP A 231 -6.77 3.78 -17.99
N TYR A 232 -7.54 4.27 -17.01
CA TYR A 232 -8.71 5.15 -17.21
C TYR A 232 -8.35 6.43 -17.98
N LEU A 233 -7.34 7.18 -17.52
CA LEU A 233 -6.94 8.46 -18.11
C LEU A 233 -6.26 8.35 -19.48
N SER A 234 -5.60 7.22 -19.74
CA SER A 234 -5.03 6.88 -21.05
C SER A 234 -6.11 6.55 -22.09
N GLY A 235 -7.34 6.26 -21.67
CA GLY A 235 -8.45 5.91 -22.56
C GLY A 235 -8.54 4.42 -22.88
N LYS A 236 -8.11 3.52 -22.01
CA LYS A 236 -8.38 2.08 -22.19
C LYS A 236 -9.82 1.73 -21.82
N ILE A 237 -10.39 0.74 -22.48
CA ILE A 237 -11.70 0.14 -22.16
C ILE A 237 -11.73 -0.29 -20.67
N MET A 238 -12.71 0.20 -19.92
CA MET A 238 -13.04 -0.19 -18.54
C MET A 238 -14.07 -1.32 -18.55
N LEU A 239 -14.27 -2.02 -17.42
CA LEU A 239 -15.23 -3.13 -17.33
C LEU A 239 -16.66 -2.73 -17.75
N MET A 240 -17.12 -1.52 -17.41
CA MET A 240 -18.45 -1.03 -17.81
C MET A 240 -18.58 -0.68 -19.29
N ASP A 241 -17.48 -0.39 -19.99
CA ASP A 241 -17.50 -0.01 -21.40
C ASP A 241 -17.77 -1.22 -22.32
N ASP A 242 -17.38 -2.43 -21.89
CA ASP A 242 -17.51 -3.71 -22.64
C ASP A 242 -18.98 -4.23 -22.68
N HIS A 243 -19.91 -3.51 -22.04
CA HIS A 243 -21.24 -4.02 -21.68
C HIS A 243 -22.40 -3.05 -22.01
N VAL A 244 -22.19 -2.14 -22.95
CA VAL A 244 -23.22 -1.17 -23.41
C VAL A 244 -24.39 -1.84 -24.15
N ASP A 245 -24.20 -3.04 -24.69
CA ASP A 245 -25.28 -3.93 -25.13
C ASP A 245 -25.49 -5.08 -24.14
N GLY A 246 -26.73 -5.26 -23.67
CA GLY A 246 -27.12 -6.22 -22.63
C GLY A 246 -27.08 -7.71 -23.00
N GLU A 247 -26.23 -8.14 -23.95
CA GLU A 247 -26.14 -9.52 -24.45
C GLU A 247 -24.72 -10.14 -24.45
N HIS A 248 -23.68 -9.45 -23.95
CA HIS A 248 -22.34 -10.04 -23.89
C HIS A 248 -22.18 -11.01 -22.71
N ARG A 249 -21.72 -12.24 -23.01
CA ARG A 249 -21.70 -13.34 -22.05
C ARG A 249 -20.38 -13.45 -21.31
N LEU A 250 -20.37 -13.03 -20.05
CA LEU A 250 -19.50 -13.61 -19.04
C LEU A 250 -20.04 -15.01 -18.67
N GLU A 251 -19.77 -16.00 -19.53
CA GLU A 251 -20.21 -17.41 -19.42
C GLU A 251 -19.49 -18.17 -18.26
N TYR A 252 -19.58 -17.65 -17.04
CA TYR A 252 -19.12 -18.32 -15.82
C TYR A 252 -20.08 -19.46 -15.44
N SER A 253 -19.63 -20.70 -15.64
CA SER A 253 -20.39 -21.89 -15.29
C SER A 253 -20.48 -22.10 -13.77
N ASN A 254 -21.64 -21.77 -13.17
CA ASN A 254 -21.94 -22.15 -11.79
C ASN A 254 -21.87 -23.67 -11.66
N GLY A 255 -21.22 -24.16 -10.59
CA GLY A 255 -21.00 -25.58 -10.33
C GLY A 255 -22.25 -26.34 -9.88
N ASN A 256 -23.20 -26.57 -10.79
CA ASN A 256 -24.29 -27.54 -10.65
C ASN A 256 -24.54 -28.18 -12.02
N GLY A 257 -23.75 -29.19 -12.36
CA GLY A 257 -23.77 -29.84 -13.67
C GLY A 257 -22.61 -30.81 -13.86
N CYS A 258 -22.74 -32.03 -13.34
CA CYS A 258 -21.85 -33.12 -13.69
C CYS A 258 -22.09 -33.54 -15.16
N HIS A 259 -21.01 -33.93 -15.85
CA HIS A 259 -20.99 -34.45 -17.22
C HIS A 259 -21.35 -33.48 -18.37
N SER A 260 -20.32 -32.94 -19.01
CA SER A 260 -20.24 -32.97 -20.48
C SER A 260 -18.77 -32.99 -20.92
N ASN A 261 -18.38 -33.97 -21.75
CA ASN A 261 -17.05 -34.02 -22.34
C ASN A 261 -17.01 -33.07 -23.54
N GLY A 262 -16.40 -31.89 -23.38
CA GLY A 262 -16.24 -30.90 -24.45
C GLY A 262 -14.82 -30.33 -24.49
N HIS A 263 -13.95 -30.90 -25.32
CA HIS A 263 -12.64 -30.31 -25.61
C HIS A 263 -12.83 -28.98 -26.36
N SER A 264 -12.67 -27.87 -25.65
CA SER A 264 -12.67 -26.52 -26.22
C SER A 264 -11.28 -25.90 -26.10
N ASN A 265 -10.47 -26.05 -27.15
CA ASN A 265 -9.19 -25.35 -27.27
C ASN A 265 -9.44 -23.85 -27.48
N GLY A 266 -9.62 -23.13 -26.37
CA GLY A 266 -10.04 -21.73 -26.33
C GLY A 266 -9.11 -20.85 -25.52
N HIS A 267 -7.87 -20.65 -25.98
CA HIS A 267 -7.01 -19.56 -25.49
C HIS A 267 -7.56 -18.21 -26.00
N GLY A 268 -8.58 -17.69 -25.30
CA GLY A 268 -9.29 -16.46 -25.66
C GLY A 268 -8.37 -15.24 -25.63
N LYS A 269 -8.21 -14.58 -26.78
CA LYS A 269 -7.29 -13.45 -27.01
C LYS A 269 -7.79 -12.10 -26.44
N ALA A 270 -8.19 -12.06 -25.16
CA ALA A 270 -8.72 -10.85 -24.52
C ALA A 270 -7.76 -9.65 -24.58
N GLY A 271 -6.45 -9.88 -24.50
CA GLY A 271 -5.43 -8.82 -24.44
C GLY A 271 -5.20 -7.99 -25.71
N LEU A 272 -5.81 -8.34 -26.85
CA LEU A 272 -5.53 -7.67 -28.15
C LEU A 272 -6.50 -6.53 -28.52
N HIS A 273 -7.62 -6.36 -27.84
CA HIS A 273 -8.66 -5.40 -28.25
C HIS A 273 -8.47 -3.96 -27.72
N GLN A 274 -7.51 -3.71 -26.82
CA GLN A 274 -7.30 -2.38 -26.23
C GLN A 274 -6.66 -1.34 -27.17
N GLU A 275 -6.17 -1.72 -28.36
CA GLU A 275 -5.40 -0.83 -29.24
C GLU A 275 -6.26 0.17 -30.05
N HIS A 276 -7.57 -0.09 -30.20
CA HIS A 276 -8.46 0.62 -31.13
C HIS A 276 -9.30 1.76 -30.53
N VAL A 277 -9.11 2.13 -29.26
CA VAL A 277 -9.76 3.34 -28.72
C VAL A 277 -9.11 4.59 -29.33
N VAL A 278 -9.90 5.57 -29.74
CA VAL A 278 -9.51 6.90 -30.24
C VAL A 278 -10.18 7.98 -29.36
N LEU A 279 -9.46 9.04 -28.98
CA LEU A 279 -10.06 10.21 -28.31
C LEU A 279 -10.53 11.17 -29.41
N GLU A 280 -11.78 11.61 -29.36
CA GLU A 280 -12.31 12.57 -30.33
C GLU A 280 -11.77 13.99 -30.11
N ASN A 281 -11.78 14.80 -31.17
CA ASN A 281 -11.34 16.19 -31.13
C ASN A 281 -12.51 17.09 -30.67
N PRO A 282 -12.45 17.73 -29.48
CA PRO A 282 -13.55 18.57 -28.98
C PRO A 282 -13.80 19.85 -29.79
N PHE A 283 -12.94 20.16 -30.78
CA PHE A 283 -13.07 21.35 -31.63
C PHE A 283 -13.68 21.08 -33.02
N GLY A 284 -14.27 19.90 -33.25
CA GLY A 284 -15.25 19.65 -34.33
C GLY A 284 -14.75 19.66 -35.79
N THR A 285 -13.58 20.21 -36.09
CA THR A 285 -13.06 20.32 -37.48
C THR A 285 -11.77 19.52 -37.68
N GLY A 286 -11.89 18.42 -38.44
CA GLY A 286 -10.76 17.67 -38.99
C GLY A 286 -10.25 16.51 -38.12
N LEU A 287 -10.04 15.37 -38.78
CA LEU A 287 -9.40 14.16 -38.24
C LEU A 287 -7.89 14.37 -38.04
N ARG A 288 -7.51 15.18 -37.04
CA ARG A 288 -6.21 15.01 -36.40
C ARG A 288 -6.32 13.88 -35.39
N SER A 289 -5.42 12.89 -35.50
CA SER A 289 -5.31 11.84 -34.50
C SER A 289 -5.02 12.45 -33.11
N PRO A 290 -5.59 11.90 -32.03
CA PRO A 290 -5.44 12.46 -30.70
C PRO A 290 -3.97 12.46 -30.29
N SER A 291 -3.53 13.57 -29.69
CA SER A 291 -2.14 13.76 -29.30
C SER A 291 -1.70 12.69 -28.29
N LYS A 292 -0.43 12.27 -28.38
CA LYS A 292 0.18 11.31 -27.44
C LYS A 292 0.17 11.83 -26.00
N GLU A 293 0.11 13.15 -25.89
CA GLU A 293 0.02 13.98 -24.69
C GLU A 293 -1.34 13.77 -24.01
N SER A 294 -2.44 13.83 -24.77
CA SER A 294 -3.80 13.56 -24.28
C SER A 294 -3.99 12.14 -23.71
N ARG A 295 -3.12 11.21 -24.10
CA ARG A 295 -3.12 9.80 -23.66
C ARG A 295 -1.95 9.48 -22.74
N THR A 296 -1.32 10.52 -22.18
CA THR A 296 -0.23 10.40 -21.21
C THR A 296 -0.69 10.99 -19.88
N PRO A 297 -1.12 10.17 -18.92
CA PRO A 297 -1.34 10.61 -17.55
C PRO A 297 -0.03 11.11 -16.94
N ILE A 298 -0.09 12.28 -16.31
CA ILE A 298 1.02 12.90 -15.59
C ILE A 298 0.72 12.81 -14.11
N CYS A 299 1.63 12.20 -13.34
CA CYS A 299 1.47 12.07 -11.89
C CYS A 299 1.98 13.29 -11.14
N PHE A 300 1.14 13.78 -10.23
CA PHE A 300 1.42 14.82 -9.25
C PHE A 300 1.22 14.24 -7.84
N TYR A 301 2.18 14.47 -6.96
CA TYR A 301 2.19 14.00 -5.58
C TYR A 301 3.20 14.84 -4.77
N SER A 302 3.04 14.90 -3.46
CA SER A 302 3.81 15.79 -2.58
C SER A 302 5.27 15.35 -2.35
N THR A 303 6.12 16.23 -1.85
CA THR A 303 7.45 15.87 -1.29
C THR A 303 7.38 14.93 -0.09
N GLU A 304 6.26 14.91 0.63
CA GLU A 304 6.00 14.12 1.85
C GLU A 304 5.38 12.74 1.55
N SER A 305 5.20 12.42 0.27
CA SER A 305 4.53 11.20 -0.17
C SER A 305 5.42 9.97 0.02
N HIS A 306 4.80 8.91 0.56
CA HIS A 306 5.47 7.67 0.91
C HIS A 306 6.20 7.01 -0.29
N TYR A 307 7.30 6.29 -0.02
CA TYR A 307 8.11 5.69 -1.10
C TYR A 307 7.34 4.68 -1.97
N SER A 308 6.18 4.18 -1.52
CA SER A 308 5.26 3.36 -2.34
C SER A 308 4.92 4.05 -3.66
N PHE A 309 4.70 5.36 -3.67
CA PHE A 309 4.45 6.16 -4.88
C PHE A 309 5.63 6.10 -5.86
N ARG A 310 6.87 6.27 -5.35
CA ARG A 310 8.09 6.17 -6.17
C ARG A 310 8.28 4.76 -6.74
N LYS A 311 7.91 3.70 -5.99
CA LYS A 311 7.90 2.31 -6.49
C LYS A 311 6.81 2.10 -7.55
N ALA A 312 5.59 2.59 -7.32
CA ALA A 312 4.48 2.51 -8.27
C ALA A 312 4.76 3.24 -9.59
N MET A 313 5.40 4.43 -9.56
CA MET A 313 5.88 5.12 -10.76
C MET A 313 6.76 4.24 -11.64
N VAL A 314 7.69 3.48 -11.04
CA VAL A 314 8.61 2.59 -11.78
C VAL A 314 7.88 1.36 -12.33
N ILE A 315 7.14 0.65 -11.47
CA ILE A 315 6.44 -0.59 -11.83
C ILE A 315 5.40 -0.34 -12.93
N LEU A 316 4.57 0.70 -12.76
CA LEU A 316 3.47 1.02 -13.66
C LEU A 316 3.90 1.90 -14.85
N ARG A 317 5.18 2.27 -14.92
CA ARG A 317 5.78 3.17 -15.94
C ARG A 317 5.06 4.53 -16.07
N ILE A 318 4.45 5.02 -14.99
CA ILE A 318 3.75 6.30 -14.96
C ILE A 318 4.77 7.45 -14.98
N LYS A 319 4.44 8.54 -15.68
CA LYS A 319 5.35 9.67 -15.88
C LYS A 319 5.08 10.75 -14.82
N THR A 320 6.12 11.20 -14.13
CA THR A 320 6.02 12.38 -13.25
C THR A 320 6.15 13.66 -14.06
N PHE A 321 5.50 14.74 -13.59
CA PHE A 321 5.55 16.04 -14.25
C PHE A 321 7.00 16.51 -14.49
N HIS A 322 7.87 16.40 -13.47
CA HIS A 322 9.30 16.72 -13.57
C HIS A 322 10.02 16.00 -14.72
N LYS A 323 9.84 14.67 -14.83
CA LYS A 323 10.54 13.87 -15.86
C LYS A 323 10.09 14.24 -17.28
N VAL A 324 8.83 14.62 -17.46
CA VAL A 324 8.30 15.05 -18.77
C VAL A 324 8.72 16.47 -19.09
N ALA A 325 8.57 17.41 -18.16
CA ALA A 325 8.98 18.80 -18.34
C ALA A 325 10.47 18.94 -18.67
N THR A 326 11.34 18.27 -17.91
CA THR A 326 12.80 18.27 -18.16
C THR A 326 13.14 17.63 -19.51
N LYS A 327 12.51 16.51 -19.87
CA LYS A 327 12.76 15.83 -21.16
C LYS A 327 12.29 16.65 -22.37
N LEU A 328 11.17 17.36 -22.24
CA LEU A 328 10.59 18.18 -23.30
C LEU A 328 11.01 19.66 -23.24
N LYS A 329 11.91 20.02 -22.31
CA LYS A 329 12.42 21.38 -22.08
C LYS A 329 11.31 22.42 -21.91
N PHE A 330 10.25 22.08 -21.16
CA PHE A 330 9.22 23.06 -20.82
C PHE A 330 9.83 24.16 -19.93
N PRO A 331 9.49 25.45 -20.15
CA PRO A 331 9.93 26.52 -19.26
C PRO A 331 9.39 26.26 -17.83
N PRO A 332 10.10 26.69 -16.77
CA PRO A 332 9.60 26.61 -15.41
C PRO A 332 8.23 27.31 -15.25
N PRO A 333 7.34 26.82 -14.37
CA PRO A 333 6.08 27.51 -14.07
C PRO A 333 6.32 28.87 -13.41
N LYS A 334 5.33 29.77 -13.48
CA LYS A 334 5.36 31.05 -12.75
C LYS A 334 5.54 30.80 -11.25
N GLY A 335 6.58 31.39 -10.65
CA GLY A 335 6.90 31.22 -9.23
C GLY A 335 7.91 30.10 -8.93
N PHE A 336 8.51 29.48 -9.94
CA PHE A 336 9.53 28.44 -9.78
C PHE A 336 10.77 28.73 -10.64
N ASP A 337 11.96 28.69 -10.04
CA ASP A 337 13.23 28.85 -10.79
C ASP A 337 13.54 27.62 -11.67
N SER A 338 13.03 26.45 -11.29
CA SER A 338 13.16 25.20 -12.03
C SER A 338 11.99 24.27 -11.72
N TRP A 339 11.78 23.25 -12.56
CA TRP A 339 10.76 22.23 -12.31
C TRP A 339 11.11 21.41 -11.05
N PRO A 340 10.33 21.50 -9.95
CA PRO A 340 10.58 20.69 -8.77
C PRO A 340 10.38 19.21 -9.12
N LYS A 341 10.97 18.29 -8.34
CA LYS A 341 10.86 16.84 -8.62
C LYS A 341 9.47 16.29 -8.30
N GLU A 342 8.86 16.86 -7.27
CA GLU A 342 7.64 16.45 -6.57
C GLU A 342 6.95 17.77 -6.14
N VAL A 343 5.64 17.75 -5.87
CA VAL A 343 4.89 18.98 -5.54
C VAL A 343 5.33 19.47 -4.16
N PRO A 344 5.69 20.76 -3.97
CA PRO A 344 6.04 21.29 -2.66
C PRO A 344 4.95 21.04 -1.61
N SER A 345 5.37 20.83 -0.37
CA SER A 345 4.49 20.75 0.79
C SER A 345 4.61 22.04 1.62
N ASN A 346 3.59 22.32 2.43
CA ASN A 346 3.61 23.35 3.45
C ASN A 346 4.49 22.90 4.64
N GLU A 347 4.76 23.80 5.59
CA GLU A 347 5.60 23.49 6.76
C GLU A 347 5.02 22.36 7.65
N ASP A 348 3.69 22.22 7.69
CA ASP A 348 2.99 21.13 8.36
C ASP A 348 3.09 19.77 7.63
N GLY A 349 3.65 19.75 6.41
CA GLY A 349 3.76 18.55 5.59
C GLY A 349 2.53 18.21 4.73
N SER A 350 1.49 19.05 4.71
CA SER A 350 0.39 18.92 3.74
C SER A 350 0.80 19.47 2.37
N ILE A 351 0.24 18.96 1.28
CA ILE A 351 0.56 19.42 -0.09
C ILE A 351 0.21 20.91 -0.29
N ASN A 352 1.10 21.68 -0.91
CA ASN A 352 0.83 23.07 -1.24
C ASN A 352 -0.11 23.13 -2.46
N VAL A 353 -1.42 23.24 -2.21
CA VAL A 353 -2.46 23.17 -3.25
C VAL A 353 -2.36 24.26 -4.32
N GLN A 354 -1.77 25.42 -3.99
CA GLN A 354 -1.47 26.48 -4.97
C GLN A 354 -0.35 26.07 -5.91
N SER A 355 0.74 25.50 -5.39
CA SER A 355 1.82 24.92 -6.19
C SER A 355 1.32 23.77 -7.06
N LEU A 356 0.45 22.90 -6.51
CA LEU A 356 -0.22 21.84 -7.26
C LEU A 356 -1.00 22.41 -8.44
N ALA A 357 -1.84 23.43 -8.22
CA ALA A 357 -2.63 24.06 -9.26
C ALA A 357 -1.75 24.65 -10.38
N VAL A 358 -0.69 25.39 -10.04
CA VAL A 358 0.25 25.96 -11.02
C VAL A 358 0.98 24.87 -11.82
N LEU A 359 1.43 23.80 -11.15
CA LEU A 359 2.12 22.67 -11.80
C LEU A 359 1.17 21.87 -12.72
N VAL A 360 -0.10 21.70 -12.32
CA VAL A 360 -1.12 21.01 -13.13
C VAL A 360 -1.55 21.85 -14.33
N GLU A 361 -1.74 23.17 -14.20
CA GLU A 361 -2.17 24.03 -15.31
C GLU A 361 -1.19 24.00 -16.49
N GLU A 362 0.12 23.98 -16.22
CA GLU A 362 1.13 23.84 -17.28
C GLU A 362 0.98 22.53 -18.09
N PHE A 363 0.51 21.44 -17.48
CA PHE A 363 0.27 20.17 -18.18
C PHE A 363 -1.13 20.11 -18.81
N ALA A 364 -2.15 20.61 -18.10
CA ALA A 364 -3.53 20.67 -18.59
C ALA A 364 -3.64 21.50 -19.87
N LYS A 365 -3.02 22.69 -19.94
CA LYS A 365 -3.02 23.54 -21.15
C LYS A 365 -2.25 22.94 -22.35
N ARG A 366 -1.50 21.85 -22.13
CA ARG A 366 -0.84 21.03 -23.16
C ARG A 366 -1.60 19.72 -23.45
N GLY A 367 -2.82 19.58 -22.90
CA GLY A 367 -3.74 18.46 -23.11
C GLY A 367 -3.49 17.23 -22.24
N TYR A 368 -2.48 17.24 -21.36
CA TYR A 368 -2.16 16.06 -20.54
C TYR A 368 -3.18 15.87 -19.40
N PRO A 369 -3.75 14.66 -19.23
CA PRO A 369 -4.57 14.34 -18.06
C PRO A 369 -3.74 14.20 -16.77
N ALA A 370 -4.35 14.54 -15.63
CA ALA A 370 -3.68 14.64 -14.33
C ALA A 370 -4.05 13.48 -13.39
N LEU A 371 -3.08 12.61 -13.10
CA LEU A 371 -3.16 11.66 -11.99
C LEU A 371 -2.64 12.37 -10.74
N ILE A 372 -3.46 12.53 -9.71
CA ILE A 372 -3.08 13.24 -8.48
C ILE A 372 -3.24 12.31 -7.28
N CYS A 373 -2.16 12.19 -6.51
CA CYS A 373 -2.12 11.38 -5.30
C CYS A 373 -2.03 12.29 -4.08
N PHE A 374 -3.05 12.23 -3.23
CA PHE A 374 -3.14 12.93 -1.96
C PHE A 374 -2.80 11.97 -0.82
N ASN A 375 -2.11 12.49 0.19
CA ASN A 375 -1.77 11.78 1.42
C ASN A 375 -2.77 12.18 2.50
N TYR A 376 -3.37 11.21 3.16
CA TYR A 376 -4.25 11.46 4.30
C TYR A 376 -3.66 10.77 5.54
N GLY A 377 -2.71 11.48 6.16
CA GLY A 377 -1.71 10.96 7.11
C GLY A 377 -0.37 10.67 6.43
N THR A 378 0.42 11.70 6.11
CA THR A 378 1.78 11.56 5.54
C THR A 378 2.69 10.73 6.45
N THR A 379 3.70 10.05 5.89
CA THR A 379 4.43 9.03 6.68
C THR A 379 5.27 9.64 7.81
N PHE A 380 6.00 10.72 7.56
CA PHE A 380 6.88 11.32 8.56
C PHE A 380 6.17 12.38 9.43
N LYS A 381 5.40 13.30 8.83
CA LYS A 381 4.70 14.40 9.53
C LYS A 381 3.29 14.05 10.02
N GLY A 382 2.67 12.99 9.50
CA GLY A 382 1.28 12.63 9.82
C GLY A 382 0.25 13.63 9.32
N ALA A 383 0.60 14.43 8.31
CA ALA A 383 -0.20 15.53 7.78
C ALA A 383 -1.35 15.07 6.88
N TYR A 384 -2.36 15.93 6.68
CA TYR A 384 -3.58 15.62 5.95
C TYR A 384 -3.77 16.57 4.77
N ASP A 385 -3.69 16.06 3.54
CA ASP A 385 -3.93 16.86 2.34
C ASP A 385 -5.41 17.21 2.22
N ASN A 386 -5.71 18.50 2.00
CA ASN A 386 -7.09 18.97 1.84
C ASN A 386 -7.56 18.77 0.39
N VAL A 387 -8.16 17.60 0.12
CA VAL A 387 -8.60 17.18 -1.22
C VAL A 387 -9.68 18.10 -1.78
N GLY A 388 -10.63 18.55 -0.95
CA GLY A 388 -11.66 19.51 -1.35
C GLY A 388 -11.06 20.86 -1.81
N LYS A 389 -10.13 21.43 -1.03
CA LYS A 389 -9.44 22.68 -1.38
C LYS A 389 -8.55 22.53 -2.62
N ALA A 390 -8.03 21.33 -2.90
CA ALA A 390 -7.36 21.04 -4.17
C ALA A 390 -8.36 21.03 -5.34
N ALA A 391 -9.53 20.41 -5.18
CA ALA A 391 -10.59 20.40 -6.19
C ALA A 391 -11.09 21.82 -6.54
N ASP A 392 -11.33 22.67 -5.53
CA ASP A 392 -11.70 24.09 -5.68
C ASP A 392 -10.77 24.85 -6.66
N LEU A 393 -9.46 24.57 -6.62
CA LEU A 393 -8.47 25.23 -7.48
C LEU A 393 -8.30 24.52 -8.83
N LEU A 394 -8.44 23.20 -8.87
CA LEU A 394 -8.15 22.38 -10.05
C LEU A 394 -9.33 22.27 -11.02
N PHE A 395 -10.57 22.30 -10.54
CA PHE A 395 -11.75 22.17 -11.40
C PHE A 395 -11.94 23.36 -12.38
N PRO A 396 -11.60 24.61 -12.01
CA PRO A 396 -11.48 25.72 -12.97
C PRO A 396 -10.34 25.54 -14.00
N ILE A 397 -9.24 24.88 -13.64
CA ILE A 397 -8.15 24.54 -14.58
C ILE A 397 -8.63 23.46 -15.57
N PHE A 398 -9.28 22.40 -15.07
CA PHE A 398 -9.81 21.32 -15.89
C PHE A 398 -10.91 21.79 -16.84
N ARG A 399 -11.76 22.75 -16.41
CA ARG A 399 -12.76 23.41 -17.28
C ARG A 399 -12.08 24.16 -18.43
N ARG A 400 -11.10 25.03 -18.13
CA ARG A 400 -10.39 25.86 -19.13
C ARG A 400 -9.59 25.06 -20.16
N HIS A 401 -9.34 23.76 -19.90
CA HIS A 401 -8.49 22.92 -20.73
C HIS A 401 -9.15 21.61 -21.19
N ASN A 402 -10.49 21.55 -21.17
CA ASN A 402 -11.29 20.41 -21.66
C ASN A 402 -10.90 19.06 -21.01
N LEU A 403 -10.68 19.08 -19.68
CA LEU A 403 -10.39 17.91 -18.85
C LEU A 403 -11.54 17.57 -17.88
N LEU A 404 -12.73 18.17 -18.02
CA LEU A 404 -13.93 17.72 -17.30
C LEU A 404 -14.67 16.63 -18.07
N ASN A 405 -14.88 16.82 -19.38
CA ASN A 405 -15.52 15.86 -20.28
C ASN A 405 -14.60 15.57 -21.46
N ARG A 406 -14.47 14.29 -21.84
CA ARG A 406 -13.54 13.77 -22.84
C ARG A 406 -14.17 12.57 -23.53
N SER A 407 -14.60 12.77 -24.78
CA SER A 407 -15.22 11.74 -25.61
C SER A 407 -14.17 10.75 -26.15
N PHE A 408 -14.21 9.51 -25.66
CA PHE A 408 -13.45 8.40 -26.24
C PHE A 408 -14.38 7.53 -27.09
N VAL A 409 -13.88 7.09 -28.25
CA VAL A 409 -14.59 6.25 -29.21
C VAL A 409 -13.80 4.99 -29.49
N TYR A 410 -14.45 3.84 -29.60
CA TYR A 410 -13.82 2.57 -29.96
C TYR A 410 -14.76 1.71 -30.80
N THR A 411 -14.20 0.72 -31.46
CA THR A 411 -14.95 -0.36 -32.08
C THR A 411 -15.04 -1.53 -31.10
N ASP A 412 -16.25 -2.04 -30.84
CA ASP A 412 -16.48 -3.17 -29.94
C ASP A 412 -16.25 -4.54 -30.61
N GLU A 413 -16.50 -5.64 -29.87
CA GLU A 413 -16.39 -7.02 -30.39
C GLU A 413 -17.35 -7.32 -31.57
N LYS A 414 -18.42 -6.54 -31.75
CA LYS A 414 -19.39 -6.68 -32.85
C LYS A 414 -19.00 -5.90 -34.11
N GLY A 415 -18.05 -4.96 -33.99
CA GLY A 415 -17.70 -4.01 -35.04
C GLY A 415 -18.45 -2.68 -34.97
N GLU A 416 -19.22 -2.43 -33.91
CA GLU A 416 -20.01 -1.20 -33.75
C GLU A 416 -19.20 -0.08 -33.08
N LEU A 417 -19.51 1.17 -33.44
CA LEU A 417 -18.79 2.35 -32.97
C LEU A 417 -19.41 2.86 -31.66
N ARG A 418 -18.74 2.60 -30.54
CA ARG A 418 -19.15 3.07 -29.19
C ARG A 418 -18.47 4.39 -28.85
N ARG A 419 -19.14 5.22 -28.06
CA ARG A 419 -18.58 6.42 -27.41
C ARG A 419 -18.77 6.32 -25.90
N VAL A 420 -17.73 6.66 -25.12
CA VAL A 420 -17.75 6.75 -23.66
C VAL A 420 -17.12 8.07 -23.20
N GLU A 421 -17.79 8.75 -22.27
CA GLU A 421 -17.36 10.04 -21.72
C GLU A 421 -16.55 9.86 -20.44
N ARG A 422 -15.46 10.63 -20.29
CA ARG A 422 -14.56 10.55 -19.13
C ARG A 422 -14.03 11.90 -18.70
N HIS A 423 -13.68 12.02 -17.42
CA HIS A 423 -12.90 13.17 -16.96
C HIS A 423 -11.39 12.98 -17.21
N GLY A 424 -10.66 14.08 -17.24
CA GLY A 424 -9.22 14.17 -17.49
C GLY A 424 -8.36 14.20 -16.23
N PHE A 425 -8.94 13.95 -15.07
CA PHE A 425 -8.23 13.86 -13.78
C PHE A 425 -8.50 12.52 -13.09
N TRP A 426 -7.63 12.10 -12.18
CA TRP A 426 -7.90 11.00 -11.25
C TRP A 426 -7.31 11.35 -9.89
N PHE A 427 -8.17 11.47 -8.88
CA PHE A 427 -7.75 11.75 -7.51
C PHE A 427 -7.74 10.44 -6.71
N HIS A 428 -6.54 10.04 -6.29
CA HIS A 428 -6.30 8.90 -5.40
C HIS A 428 -5.89 9.41 -4.02
N VAL A 429 -6.47 8.83 -2.96
CA VAL A 429 -6.12 9.14 -1.57
C VAL A 429 -5.41 7.93 -0.93
N ASP A 430 -4.12 8.06 -0.67
CA ASP A 430 -3.41 7.17 0.27
C ASP A 430 -3.75 7.62 1.68
N GLY A 431 -4.84 7.05 2.19
CA GLY A 431 -5.31 7.22 3.55
C GLY A 431 -4.81 6.13 4.48
N ALA A 432 -3.63 5.53 4.22
CA ALA A 432 -3.09 4.39 4.97
C ALA A 432 -3.28 4.50 6.50
N LEU A 433 -3.10 5.70 7.06
CA LEU A 433 -3.37 5.99 8.47
C LEU A 433 -4.69 6.76 8.68
N GLY A 434 -4.90 7.87 7.97
CA GLY A 434 -5.98 8.83 8.25
C GLY A 434 -7.38 8.30 7.97
N ALA A 435 -7.56 7.55 6.88
CA ALA A 435 -8.89 7.10 6.43
C ALA A 435 -9.53 6.07 7.38
N ALA A 436 -8.75 5.47 8.28
CA ALA A 436 -9.26 4.56 9.32
C ALA A 436 -9.84 5.28 10.55
N HIS A 437 -9.41 6.51 10.86
CA HIS A 437 -9.67 7.13 12.18
C HIS A 437 -10.25 8.54 12.12
N MET A 438 -9.88 9.36 11.14
CA MET A 438 -10.39 10.74 11.02
C MET A 438 -11.90 10.83 10.80
N PRO A 439 -12.60 9.88 10.13
CA PRO A 439 -14.05 9.88 10.10
C PRO A 439 -14.68 9.83 11.51
N PHE A 440 -14.11 9.03 12.42
CA PHE A 440 -14.58 8.96 13.81
C PHE A 440 -14.20 10.23 14.59
N LEU A 441 -13.00 10.79 14.39
CA LEU A 441 -12.64 12.09 14.96
C LEU A 441 -13.62 13.20 14.53
N LYS A 442 -14.10 13.18 13.27
CA LYS A 442 -15.10 14.13 12.75
C LYS A 442 -16.52 13.88 13.27
N MET A 443 -16.85 12.65 13.65
CA MET A 443 -18.07 12.37 14.41
C MET A 443 -17.92 12.90 15.86
N ALA A 444 -16.79 12.62 16.51
CA ALA A 444 -16.48 13.08 17.87
C ALA A 444 -16.53 14.61 17.99
N GLN A 445 -15.97 15.34 17.02
CA GLN A 445 -16.09 16.80 16.87
C GLN A 445 -17.56 17.26 16.85
N ARG A 446 -18.39 16.64 16.01
CA ARG A 446 -19.84 16.95 15.90
C ARG A 446 -20.65 16.58 17.14
N HIS A 447 -20.17 15.64 17.95
CA HIS A 447 -20.76 15.25 19.23
C HIS A 447 -20.21 16.04 20.43
N GLY A 448 -19.28 16.99 20.23
CA GLY A 448 -18.70 17.80 21.30
C GLY A 448 -17.73 17.03 22.22
N MET A 449 -17.13 15.95 21.72
CA MET A 449 -16.22 15.08 22.47
C MET A 449 -14.75 15.53 22.45
N LEU A 450 -14.42 16.60 21.71
CA LEU A 450 -13.06 17.14 21.62
C LEU A 450 -12.81 18.22 22.68
N GLU A 451 -11.62 18.19 23.25
CA GLU A 451 -11.08 19.29 24.05
C GLU A 451 -10.70 20.45 23.10
N PRO A 452 -10.78 21.74 23.52
CA PRO A 452 -10.57 22.88 22.62
C PRO A 452 -9.24 22.89 21.87
N GLU A 453 -8.20 22.30 22.46
CA GLU A 453 -6.86 22.13 21.89
C GLU A 453 -6.81 21.09 20.74
N LEU A 454 -7.85 20.28 20.60
CA LEU A 454 -8.03 19.27 19.54
C LEU A 454 -9.10 19.67 18.51
N ASP A 455 -9.88 20.73 18.76
CA ASP A 455 -11.00 21.17 17.89
C ASP A 455 -10.53 21.96 16.65
N ALA A 456 -9.64 21.35 15.87
CA ALA A 456 -9.14 21.90 14.61
C ALA A 456 -10.02 21.44 13.42
N PRO A 457 -10.07 22.21 12.31
CA PRO A 457 -10.83 21.81 11.12
C PRO A 457 -10.29 20.54 10.46
N ILE A 458 -11.07 19.46 10.49
CA ILE A 458 -10.74 18.18 9.82
C ILE A 458 -10.96 18.32 8.30
N PRO A 459 -9.91 18.16 7.46
CA PRO A 459 -10.06 18.25 6.00
C PRO A 459 -10.92 17.12 5.44
N ASP A 460 -11.74 17.40 4.43
CA ASP A 460 -12.50 16.36 3.72
C ASP A 460 -11.67 15.68 2.64
N PHE A 461 -11.86 14.36 2.52
CA PHE A 461 -11.05 13.46 1.69
C PHE A 461 -11.85 12.34 1.00
N ASP A 462 -13.14 12.19 1.29
CA ASP A 462 -13.90 10.97 1.00
C ASP A 462 -14.84 11.07 -0.22
N PHE A 463 -15.61 10.01 -0.49
CA PHE A 463 -16.46 9.93 -1.68
C PHE A 463 -17.70 10.84 -1.63
N SER A 464 -18.00 11.51 -0.50
CA SER A 464 -19.01 12.58 -0.46
C SER A 464 -18.59 13.85 -1.19
N LEU A 465 -17.29 14.07 -1.40
CA LEU A 465 -16.80 15.28 -2.06
C LEU A 465 -17.39 15.43 -3.47
N ARG A 466 -18.01 16.58 -3.69
CA ARG A 466 -18.50 17.08 -4.98
C ARG A 466 -17.79 18.39 -5.32
N GLY A 467 -17.72 18.72 -6.59
CA GLY A 467 -17.15 19.97 -7.06
C GLY A 467 -17.96 21.17 -6.55
N LYS A 468 -17.27 22.25 -6.22
CA LYS A 468 -17.86 23.44 -5.63
C LYS A 468 -18.24 24.45 -6.69
N ASN A 469 -19.49 24.92 -6.64
CA ASN A 469 -20.04 25.81 -7.66
C ASN A 469 -19.39 27.19 -7.66
N THR A 470 -19.38 27.79 -8.84
CA THR A 470 -18.84 29.13 -9.12
C THR A 470 -19.89 29.94 -9.86
N GLU A 471 -19.75 31.27 -9.89
CA GLU A 471 -20.69 32.16 -10.61
C GLU A 471 -20.83 31.78 -12.11
N ASP A 472 -19.77 31.26 -12.72
CA ASP A 472 -19.73 30.90 -14.15
C ASP A 472 -20.00 29.41 -14.45
N TYR A 473 -20.14 28.53 -13.45
CA TYR A 473 -20.26 27.08 -13.67
C TYR A 473 -20.75 26.30 -12.44
N ASP A 474 -21.66 25.36 -12.70
CA ASP A 474 -22.09 24.34 -11.75
C ASP A 474 -21.15 23.13 -11.77
N TYR A 475 -20.62 22.77 -10.60
CA TYR A 475 -19.68 21.68 -10.40
C TYR A 475 -20.26 20.56 -9.53
N SER A 476 -21.52 20.65 -9.07
CA SER A 476 -22.08 19.76 -8.04
C SER A 476 -22.15 18.29 -8.47
N ASP A 477 -22.33 18.05 -9.76
CA ASP A 477 -22.42 16.70 -10.34
C ASP A 477 -21.05 16.04 -10.51
N ILE A 478 -19.96 16.82 -10.39
CA ILE A 478 -18.60 16.30 -10.54
C ILE A 478 -18.10 15.75 -9.22
N GLU A 479 -18.03 14.42 -9.16
CA GLU A 479 -17.45 13.69 -8.04
C GLU A 479 -15.93 13.89 -7.97
N VAL A 480 -15.41 14.23 -6.79
CA VAL A 480 -14.01 14.63 -6.64
C VAL A 480 -13.06 13.44 -6.49
N VAL A 481 -13.45 12.42 -5.73
CA VAL A 481 -12.56 11.32 -5.33
C VAL A 481 -12.84 10.07 -6.16
N ASN A 482 -11.80 9.55 -6.82
CA ASN A 482 -11.90 8.35 -7.66
C ASN A 482 -11.51 7.08 -6.92
N SER A 483 -10.55 7.14 -5.98
CA SER A 483 -10.17 5.98 -5.17
C SER A 483 -9.53 6.33 -3.84
N ILE A 484 -9.70 5.45 -2.84
CA ILE A 484 -9.14 5.54 -1.49
C ILE A 484 -8.47 4.20 -1.16
N ALA A 485 -7.34 4.24 -0.47
CA ALA A 485 -6.71 3.06 0.13
C ALA A 485 -6.35 3.29 1.62
N VAL A 486 -6.43 2.24 2.43
CA VAL A 486 -6.20 2.27 3.89
C VAL A 486 -5.42 1.04 4.36
N SER A 487 -4.70 1.12 5.48
CA SER A 487 -4.00 -0.03 6.10
C SER A 487 -4.69 -0.51 7.37
N GLY A 488 -5.17 -1.76 7.40
CA GLY A 488 -5.72 -2.41 8.59
C GLY A 488 -4.66 -2.64 9.68
N HIS A 489 -3.40 -2.81 9.29
CA HIS A 489 -2.26 -2.97 10.21
C HIS A 489 -1.72 -1.65 10.81
N LYS A 490 -2.33 -0.49 10.51
CA LYS A 490 -1.95 0.81 11.10
C LYS A 490 -2.77 1.12 12.35
N TRP A 491 -3.89 1.84 12.23
CA TRP A 491 -4.73 2.24 13.38
C TRP A 491 -5.72 1.17 13.86
N ILE A 492 -6.06 0.19 13.00
CA ILE A 492 -6.93 -0.94 13.35
C ILE A 492 -6.16 -2.07 14.05
N GLY A 493 -4.87 -2.26 13.73
CA GLY A 493 -3.97 -3.20 14.40
C GLY A 493 -4.00 -4.65 13.91
N CYS A 494 -4.34 -4.92 12.65
CA CYS A 494 -4.20 -6.28 12.11
C CYS A 494 -2.74 -6.79 12.25
N PRO A 495 -2.52 -8.06 12.67
CA PRO A 495 -1.20 -8.60 13.03
C PRO A 495 -0.23 -8.82 11.84
N PHE A 496 -0.68 -8.59 10.61
CA PHE A 496 0.13 -8.61 9.40
C PHE A 496 -0.40 -7.58 8.40
N PRO A 497 0.40 -7.19 7.38
CA PRO A 497 0.00 -6.16 6.42
C PRO A 497 -1.26 -6.51 5.62
N THR A 498 -2.38 -5.88 5.99
CA THR A 498 -3.64 -5.84 5.22
C THR A 498 -4.22 -4.41 5.19
N GLY A 499 -5.39 -4.24 4.57
CA GLY A 499 -6.06 -2.97 4.30
C GLY A 499 -7.28 -3.12 3.39
N VAL A 500 -7.81 -2.01 2.89
CA VAL A 500 -8.87 -1.96 1.88
C VAL A 500 -8.45 -1.02 0.74
N TYR A 501 -8.77 -1.40 -0.49
CA TYR A 501 -8.86 -0.48 -1.63
C TYR A 501 -10.33 -0.29 -2.03
N MET A 502 -10.71 0.94 -2.37
CA MET A 502 -12.05 1.27 -2.85
C MET A 502 -12.01 2.31 -3.98
N THR A 503 -12.96 2.16 -4.90
CA THR A 503 -13.27 3.06 -6.03
C THR A 503 -14.76 2.90 -6.36
N LYS A 504 -15.20 3.18 -7.58
CA LYS A 504 -16.59 3.06 -8.04
C LYS A 504 -16.70 2.09 -9.20
N SER A 505 -17.87 1.49 -9.40
CA SER A 505 -18.11 0.44 -10.40
C SER A 505 -17.75 0.90 -11.83
N LYS A 506 -18.05 2.16 -12.19
CA LYS A 506 -17.61 2.81 -13.46
C LYS A 506 -16.10 2.98 -13.66
N PHE A 507 -15.32 2.74 -12.62
CA PHE A 507 -13.86 2.74 -12.67
C PHE A 507 -13.27 1.33 -12.53
N GLN A 508 -14.05 0.25 -12.57
CA GLN A 508 -13.50 -1.11 -12.57
C GLN A 508 -12.65 -1.35 -13.82
N LEU A 509 -11.42 -1.85 -13.63
CA LEU A 509 -10.55 -2.24 -14.73
C LEU A 509 -11.07 -3.49 -15.45
N MET A 510 -10.90 -3.53 -16.76
CA MET A 510 -11.05 -4.76 -17.54
C MET A 510 -9.96 -5.75 -17.12
N PRO A 511 -10.28 -6.98 -16.68
CA PRO A 511 -9.30 -8.00 -16.32
C PRO A 511 -8.30 -8.29 -17.46
N PRO A 512 -6.99 -8.48 -17.17
CA PRO A 512 -6.00 -8.82 -18.20
C PRO A 512 -6.28 -10.16 -18.90
N GLU A 513 -6.84 -11.12 -18.16
CA GLU A 513 -7.23 -12.45 -18.63
C GLU A 513 -8.62 -12.84 -18.10
N LYS A 514 -9.22 -13.89 -18.67
CA LYS A 514 -10.49 -14.47 -18.22
C LYS A 514 -10.25 -15.92 -17.70
N PRO A 515 -9.66 -16.12 -16.49
CA PRO A 515 -9.25 -17.43 -15.99
C PRO A 515 -10.43 -18.34 -15.58
N ASN A 516 -10.84 -19.23 -16.47
CA ASN A 516 -11.97 -20.15 -16.27
C ASN A 516 -11.85 -21.06 -15.03
N TYR A 517 -10.64 -21.34 -14.54
CA TYR A 517 -10.41 -22.30 -13.44
C TYR A 517 -10.75 -21.74 -12.05
N ILE A 518 -10.72 -20.42 -11.83
CA ILE A 518 -11.18 -19.81 -10.57
C ILE A 518 -12.70 -19.57 -10.57
N GLY A 519 -13.32 -19.43 -11.74
CA GLY A 519 -14.77 -19.23 -11.91
C GLY A 519 -15.31 -17.90 -11.39
N THR A 520 -14.46 -16.88 -11.34
CA THR A 520 -14.74 -15.52 -10.86
C THR A 520 -13.89 -14.55 -11.68
N PRO A 521 -14.30 -13.28 -11.88
CA PRO A 521 -13.46 -12.27 -12.51
C PRO A 521 -12.13 -12.05 -11.76
N ASP A 522 -11.07 -11.77 -12.52
CA ASP A 522 -9.75 -11.37 -12.02
C ASP A 522 -9.62 -9.84 -12.04
N THR A 523 -10.42 -9.19 -11.20
CA THR A 523 -10.52 -7.72 -11.09
C THR A 523 -9.52 -7.11 -10.10
N THR A 524 -8.83 -7.92 -9.32
CA THR A 524 -7.99 -7.53 -8.17
C THR A 524 -6.49 -7.47 -8.51
N PHE A 525 -5.66 -6.90 -7.62
CA PHE A 525 -4.19 -6.92 -7.83
C PHE A 525 -3.56 -8.28 -7.54
N SER A 526 -4.00 -8.93 -6.46
CA SER A 526 -3.57 -10.28 -6.07
C SER A 526 -4.56 -11.33 -6.59
N GLY A 527 -4.06 -12.44 -7.13
CA GLY A 527 -4.88 -13.55 -7.62
C GLY A 527 -5.48 -14.39 -6.47
N SER A 528 -4.64 -15.17 -5.79
CA SER A 528 -4.97 -15.69 -4.44
C SER A 528 -4.96 -14.53 -3.45
N ARG A 529 -5.94 -14.47 -2.55
CA ARG A 529 -6.13 -13.32 -1.63
C ARG A 529 -6.34 -13.78 -0.19
N SER A 530 -5.82 -13.01 0.76
CA SER A 530 -5.89 -13.35 2.19
C SER A 530 -7.33 -13.35 2.71
N GLY A 531 -7.89 -14.54 2.92
CA GLY A 531 -9.21 -14.67 3.57
C GLY A 531 -9.15 -14.33 5.05
N LEU A 532 -8.05 -14.66 5.72
CA LEU A 532 -7.83 -14.37 7.15
C LEU A 532 -7.80 -12.86 7.43
N ALA A 533 -7.31 -12.04 6.49
CA ALA A 533 -7.41 -10.58 6.60
C ALA A 533 -8.86 -10.09 6.77
N SER A 534 -9.79 -10.64 5.98
CA SER A 534 -11.21 -10.29 6.06
C SER A 534 -11.83 -10.70 7.39
N VAL A 535 -11.43 -11.86 7.94
CA VAL A 535 -11.86 -12.31 9.28
C VAL A 535 -11.36 -11.35 10.37
N LEU A 536 -10.07 -10.97 10.34
CA LEU A 536 -9.44 -10.10 11.34
C LEU A 536 -9.98 -8.66 11.31
N MET A 537 -10.29 -8.14 10.12
CA MET A 537 -10.91 -6.82 9.99
C MET A 537 -12.39 -6.84 10.39
N TRP A 538 -13.12 -7.91 10.07
CA TRP A 538 -14.51 -8.09 10.49
C TRP A 538 -14.64 -8.26 12.01
N ASP A 539 -13.79 -9.09 12.63
CA ASP A 539 -13.72 -9.24 14.09
C ASP A 539 -13.41 -7.92 14.80
N TYR A 540 -12.48 -7.13 14.26
CA TYR A 540 -12.20 -5.81 14.82
C TYR A 540 -13.44 -4.90 14.73
N LEU A 541 -14.04 -4.75 13.56
CA LEU A 541 -15.15 -3.81 13.34
C LEU A 541 -16.47 -4.25 14.01
N SER A 542 -16.66 -5.55 14.27
CA SER A 542 -17.83 -6.06 14.99
C SER A 542 -17.72 -5.94 16.52
N ARG A 543 -16.50 -5.80 17.06
CA ARG A 543 -16.24 -5.64 18.50
C ARG A 543 -16.13 -4.19 18.99
N HIS A 544 -16.20 -3.20 18.09
CA HIS A 544 -16.15 -1.78 18.45
C HIS A 544 -17.30 -1.03 17.77
N SER A 545 -18.17 -0.43 18.58
CA SER A 545 -19.20 0.50 18.12
C SER A 545 -18.58 1.80 17.60
N PHE A 546 -19.38 2.63 16.93
CA PHE A 546 -18.93 3.97 16.53
C PHE A 546 -18.53 4.83 17.74
N ASN A 547 -19.13 4.61 18.92
CA ASN A 547 -18.73 5.33 20.14
C ASN A 547 -17.32 4.93 20.58
N ASP A 548 -17.04 3.63 20.65
CA ASP A 548 -15.72 3.12 21.06
C ASP A 548 -14.62 3.58 20.09
N LEU A 549 -14.95 3.69 18.80
CA LEU A 549 -14.04 4.19 17.76
C LEU A 549 -13.88 5.73 17.77
N MET A 550 -14.91 6.48 18.19
CA MET A 550 -14.79 7.91 18.50
C MET A 550 -13.88 8.13 19.71
N GLU A 551 -14.14 7.45 20.83
CA GLU A 551 -13.33 7.53 22.05
C GLU A 551 -11.87 7.13 21.78
N LYS A 552 -11.64 6.05 21.02
CA LYS A 552 -10.29 5.65 20.57
C LYS A 552 -9.61 6.73 19.72
N ALA A 553 -10.34 7.39 18.82
CA ALA A 553 -9.78 8.46 18.00
C ALA A 553 -9.39 9.68 18.85
N VAL A 554 -10.29 10.13 19.75
CA VAL A 554 -10.03 11.22 20.70
C VAL A 554 -8.83 10.87 21.60
N TYR A 555 -8.75 9.64 22.11
CA TYR A 555 -7.64 9.17 22.96
C TYR A 555 -6.28 9.28 22.26
N SER A 556 -6.14 8.75 21.04
CA SER A 556 -4.86 8.83 20.30
C SER A 556 -4.46 10.29 20.01
N HIS A 557 -5.41 11.16 19.66
CA HIS A 557 -5.15 12.59 19.43
C HIS A 557 -4.77 13.32 20.73
N LYS A 558 -5.39 12.97 21.85
CA LYS A 558 -5.03 13.49 23.18
C LYS A 558 -3.63 13.04 23.62
N MET A 559 -3.27 11.78 23.40
CA MET A 559 -1.91 11.29 23.67
C MET A 559 -0.86 11.99 22.79
N ALA A 560 -1.18 12.28 21.52
CA ALA A 560 -0.30 13.07 20.64
C ALA A 560 -0.11 14.50 21.17
N SER A 561 -1.18 15.15 21.63
CA SER A 561 -1.13 16.49 22.22
C SER A 561 -0.30 16.53 23.52
N ILE A 562 -0.46 15.54 24.41
CA ILE A 562 0.34 15.41 25.65
C ILE A 562 1.83 15.21 25.33
N LEU A 563 2.14 14.33 24.37
CA LEU A 563 3.50 14.11 23.89
C LEU A 563 4.11 15.39 23.30
N ALA A 564 3.35 16.12 22.47
CA ALA A 564 3.79 17.39 21.89
C ALA A 564 4.00 18.48 22.95
N GLY A 565 3.11 18.57 23.95
CA GLY A 565 3.26 19.49 25.08
C GLY A 565 4.52 19.24 25.90
N LYS A 566 4.79 17.97 26.27
CA LYS A 566 5.98 17.59 27.03
C LYS A 566 7.27 17.79 26.22
N LEU A 567 7.28 17.45 24.93
CA LEU A 567 8.42 17.72 24.05
C LEU A 567 8.68 19.24 23.87
N ARG A 568 7.64 20.07 23.73
CA ARG A 568 7.77 21.54 23.68
C ARG A 568 8.39 22.09 24.98
N ALA A 569 7.90 21.66 26.15
CA ALA A 569 8.47 22.07 27.44
C ALA A 569 9.94 21.65 27.60
N LEU A 570 10.30 20.43 27.18
CA LEU A 570 11.70 19.97 27.15
C LEU A 570 12.55 20.84 26.20
N ASN A 571 12.03 21.18 25.03
CA ASN A 571 12.69 22.06 24.07
C ASN A 571 12.93 23.48 24.63
N GLU A 572 12.04 24.01 25.47
CA GLU A 572 12.23 25.30 26.15
C GLU A 572 13.34 25.27 27.21
N LEU A 573 13.50 24.15 27.92
CA LEU A 573 14.61 23.95 28.86
C LEU A 573 15.95 23.84 28.11
N VAL A 574 15.97 23.14 26.97
CA VAL A 574 17.13 23.03 26.08
C VAL A 574 17.49 24.38 25.45
N ALA A 575 16.51 25.16 24.99
CA ALA A 575 16.73 26.50 24.44
C ALA A 575 17.30 27.48 25.48
N ARG A 576 16.92 27.34 26.75
CA ARG A 576 17.50 28.08 27.88
C ARG A 576 18.84 27.52 28.39
N ARG A 577 19.31 26.38 27.83
CA ARG A 577 20.48 25.60 28.29
C ARG A 577 20.39 25.12 29.74
N GLU A 578 19.16 25.01 30.28
CA GLU A 578 18.88 24.39 31.58
C GLU A 578 18.98 22.86 31.50
N LEU A 579 18.74 22.29 30.32
CA LEU A 579 19.09 20.92 29.94
C LEU A 579 19.97 20.94 28.68
N HIS A 580 20.79 19.90 28.50
CA HIS A 580 21.70 19.74 27.35
C HIS A 580 22.52 21.00 26.99
N PRO A 581 23.22 21.64 27.95
CA PRO A 581 23.84 22.96 27.76
C PRO A 581 24.89 23.02 26.63
N ASN A 582 25.47 21.88 26.26
CA ASN A 582 26.47 21.75 25.20
C ASN A 582 25.87 21.46 23.81
N LEU A 583 24.54 21.30 23.69
CA LEU A 583 23.89 21.00 22.42
C LEU A 583 23.93 22.21 21.47
N SER A 584 24.25 21.94 20.20
CA SER A 584 24.30 22.96 19.15
C SER A 584 23.49 22.53 17.92
N PRO A 585 22.58 23.37 17.38
CA PRO A 585 21.96 24.48 18.10
C PRO A 585 21.24 23.98 19.38
N PRO A 586 21.01 24.84 20.39
CA PRO A 586 20.27 24.50 21.60
C PRO A 586 18.77 24.39 21.29
N SER A 587 18.39 23.30 20.63
CA SER A 587 17.05 23.07 20.09
C SER A 587 16.82 21.59 19.83
N LEU A 588 15.61 21.13 20.15
CA LEU A 588 15.09 19.81 19.79
C LEU A 588 14.17 19.86 18.56
N TRP A 589 14.00 21.03 17.92
CA TRP A 589 13.23 21.22 16.67
C TRP A 589 11.83 20.61 16.69
N VAL A 590 11.14 20.69 17.83
CA VAL A 590 9.86 20.00 18.05
C VAL A 590 8.80 20.55 17.11
N SER A 591 8.23 19.68 16.28
CA SER A 591 7.17 19.99 15.33
C SER A 591 6.04 18.98 15.46
N HIS A 592 4.81 19.46 15.34
CA HIS A 592 3.59 18.67 15.47
C HIS A 592 2.55 19.28 14.56
N SER A 593 2.29 18.62 13.43
CA SER A 593 1.33 19.09 12.42
C SER A 593 -0.10 19.01 12.98
N PRO A 594 -1.02 19.91 12.56
CA PRO A 594 -2.39 19.91 13.06
C PRO A 594 -3.06 18.54 12.92
N LEU A 595 -3.66 18.06 14.01
CA LEU A 595 -4.31 16.74 14.12
C LEU A 595 -3.38 15.53 13.87
N SER A 596 -2.06 15.72 13.80
CA SER A 596 -1.15 14.58 13.59
C SER A 596 -1.04 13.72 14.85
N LEU A 597 -1.09 12.40 14.65
CA LEU A 597 -0.73 11.42 15.68
C LEU A 597 0.78 11.32 15.91
N GLY A 598 1.61 11.90 15.02
CA GLY A 598 3.07 11.89 15.09
C GLY A 598 3.65 13.23 15.54
N VAL A 599 4.55 13.21 16.51
CA VAL A 599 5.33 14.38 16.93
C VAL A 599 6.78 14.20 16.49
N ILE A 600 7.31 15.16 15.75
CA ILE A 600 8.69 15.22 15.27
C ILE A 600 9.57 15.95 16.28
N PHE A 601 10.79 15.45 16.46
CA PHE A 601 11.83 16.10 17.25
C PHE A 601 13.22 15.68 16.75
N ARG A 602 14.27 16.32 17.29
CA ARG A 602 15.68 16.00 17.02
C ARG A 602 15.97 14.55 17.40
N ARG A 603 16.69 13.84 16.53
CA ARG A 603 17.14 12.46 16.77
C ARG A 603 17.98 12.38 18.06
N PRO A 604 17.56 11.60 19.07
CA PRO A 604 18.40 11.25 20.22
C PRO A 604 19.48 10.23 19.86
N ASN A 605 20.31 9.88 20.85
CA ASN A 605 21.35 8.87 20.73
C ASN A 605 20.79 7.47 20.36
N GLU A 606 21.66 6.58 19.88
CA GLU A 606 21.23 5.28 19.37
C GLU A 606 20.54 4.39 20.41
N ALA A 607 20.93 4.48 21.69
CA ALA A 607 20.32 3.69 22.74
C ALA A 607 18.85 4.08 22.99
N ILE A 608 18.51 5.37 22.90
CA ILE A 608 17.11 5.85 22.99
C ILE A 608 16.35 5.49 21.69
N MET A 609 16.99 5.62 20.53
CA MET A 609 16.41 5.22 19.25
C MET A 609 16.04 3.73 19.22
N GLU A 610 16.95 2.86 19.66
CA GLU A 610 16.74 1.41 19.78
C GLU A 610 15.70 1.09 20.88
N LYS A 611 15.74 1.78 22.05
CA LYS A 611 14.82 1.56 23.17
C LYS A 611 13.36 1.83 22.83
N TYR A 612 13.06 2.86 22.02
CA TYR A 612 11.68 3.23 21.62
C TYR A 612 11.33 2.92 20.15
N ILE A 613 12.25 2.25 19.45
CA ILE A 613 12.09 1.76 18.07
C ILE A 613 11.75 2.95 17.15
N LEU A 614 12.50 4.04 17.34
CA LEU A 614 12.30 5.33 16.67
C LEU A 614 12.79 5.27 15.22
N CYS A 615 12.05 5.88 14.29
CA CYS A 615 12.53 6.05 12.92
C CYS A 615 13.52 7.24 12.83
N ALA A 616 14.32 7.29 11.76
CA ALA A 616 15.25 8.39 11.52
C ALA A 616 15.07 8.98 10.12
N GLU A 617 15.14 10.31 10.03
CA GLU A 617 15.07 11.06 8.76
C GLU A 617 16.07 12.23 8.78
N GLU A 618 16.45 12.73 7.61
CA GLU A 618 17.43 13.83 7.44
C GLU A 618 16.85 14.94 6.56
N GLU A 619 16.36 16.03 7.17
CA GLU A 619 15.88 17.22 6.44
C GLU A 619 17.00 18.25 6.25
N ILE A 620 17.01 18.95 5.11
CA ILE A 620 17.92 20.08 4.87
C ILE A 620 17.13 21.38 4.94
N VAL A 621 17.39 22.18 5.98
CA VAL A 621 16.72 23.46 6.25
C VAL A 621 17.74 24.59 6.14
N GLN A 622 17.51 25.52 5.21
CA GLN A 622 18.42 26.67 4.94
C GLN A 622 19.89 26.27 4.63
N GLY A 623 20.14 25.01 4.24
CA GLY A 623 21.48 24.46 3.97
C GLY A 623 22.09 23.68 5.14
N GLU A 624 21.50 23.73 6.32
CA GLU A 624 21.85 22.87 7.45
C GLU A 624 21.12 21.53 7.35
N SER A 625 21.82 20.42 7.56
CA SER A 625 21.18 19.12 7.80
C SER A 625 20.64 19.08 9.23
N ARG A 626 19.44 18.53 9.43
CA ARG A 626 18.84 18.25 10.73
C ARG A 626 18.50 16.77 10.81
N LYS A 627 19.09 16.08 11.78
CA LYS A 627 18.72 14.68 12.08
C LYS A 627 17.45 14.67 12.91
N LEU A 628 16.38 14.15 12.33
CA LEU A 628 15.05 14.12 12.93
C LEU A 628 14.59 12.69 13.22
N THR A 629 13.60 12.59 14.09
CA THR A 629 12.83 11.39 14.42
C THR A 629 11.38 11.79 14.65
N HIS A 630 10.48 10.80 14.78
CA HIS A 630 9.15 11.02 15.33
C HIS A 630 8.76 9.94 16.33
N ALA A 631 7.76 10.26 17.16
CA ALA A 631 7.02 9.34 17.99
C ALA A 631 5.52 9.45 17.69
N TYR A 632 4.87 8.32 17.40
CA TYR A 632 3.44 8.21 17.10
C TYR A 632 2.64 7.76 18.33
N ALA A 633 1.62 8.53 18.68
CA ALA A 633 0.66 8.21 19.74
C ALA A 633 -0.46 7.29 19.23
N MET A 634 -0.11 6.02 19.00
CA MET A 634 -1.08 4.97 18.67
C MET A 634 -1.90 4.54 19.91
N GLU A 635 -2.93 3.71 19.73
CA GLU A 635 -3.86 3.35 20.84
C GLU A 635 -3.18 2.74 22.07
N HIS A 636 -2.06 2.04 21.87
CA HIS A 636 -1.33 1.37 22.95
C HIS A 636 -0.43 2.30 23.75
N VAL A 637 -0.36 3.59 23.40
CA VAL A 637 0.50 4.60 24.05
C VAL A 637 -0.21 5.19 25.27
N THR A 638 0.44 5.17 26.43
CA THR A 638 -0.04 5.77 27.68
C THR A 638 0.82 6.95 28.12
N VAL A 639 0.30 7.75 29.07
CA VAL A 639 1.04 8.88 29.66
C VAL A 639 2.34 8.41 30.31
N GLU A 640 2.34 7.26 30.99
CA GLU A 640 3.54 6.71 31.64
C GLU A 640 4.60 6.25 30.63
N GLN A 641 4.21 5.86 29.42
CA GLN A 641 5.16 5.57 28.33
C GLN A 641 5.74 6.85 27.75
N ILE A 642 4.92 7.90 27.58
CA ILE A 642 5.38 9.23 27.17
C ILE A 642 6.36 9.79 28.21
N ASP A 643 6.04 9.66 29.49
CA ASP A 643 6.87 10.16 30.59
C ASP A 643 8.23 9.48 30.61
N ARG A 644 8.30 8.15 30.47
CA ARG A 644 9.58 7.43 30.36
C ARG A 644 10.43 7.86 29.16
N LEU A 645 9.80 8.19 28.02
CA LEU A 645 10.50 8.73 26.86
C LEU A 645 11.07 10.13 27.17
N ILE A 646 10.28 11.00 27.82
CA ILE A 646 10.73 12.34 28.22
C ILE A 646 11.84 12.27 29.28
N ASP A 647 11.72 11.40 30.28
CA ASP A 647 12.73 11.18 31.32
C ASP A 647 14.07 10.73 30.74
N ASP A 648 14.07 9.82 29.75
CA ASP A 648 15.28 9.43 29.02
C ASP A 648 15.86 10.59 28.20
N LEU A 649 15.02 11.37 27.52
CA LEU A 649 15.44 12.54 26.73
C LEU A 649 15.98 13.68 27.61
N CYS A 650 15.68 13.69 28.91
CA CYS A 650 16.26 14.59 29.90
C CYS A 650 17.67 14.18 30.37
N GLN A 651 18.12 12.93 30.17
CA GLN A 651 19.40 12.45 30.71
C GLN A 651 20.61 13.02 29.97
N ASP A 652 21.70 13.29 30.69
CA ASP A 652 22.97 13.74 30.07
C ASP A 652 23.43 12.76 28.98
N GLY A 653 23.71 13.31 27.79
CA GLY A 653 24.10 12.51 26.62
C GLY A 653 22.94 11.89 25.83
N ALA A 654 21.67 12.22 26.12
CA ALA A 654 20.52 11.79 25.32
C ALA A 654 20.58 12.23 23.84
N PHE A 655 21.39 13.23 23.49
CA PHE A 655 21.59 13.71 22.11
C PHE A 655 23.09 13.79 21.76
N ASP A 656 23.42 13.49 20.50
CA ASP A 656 24.78 13.67 19.98
C ASP A 656 25.17 15.16 19.97
N LEU A 657 26.23 15.52 20.69
CA LEU A 657 26.71 16.90 20.82
C LEU A 657 27.22 17.48 19.49
N GLU A 658 27.89 16.65 18.69
CA GLU A 658 28.17 16.95 17.29
C GLU A 658 27.15 16.25 16.40
N GLU A 659 26.39 17.03 15.63
CA GLU A 659 25.98 16.55 14.32
C GLU A 659 27.23 16.43 13.43
N LYS A 660 27.94 15.30 13.59
CA LYS A 660 29.08 14.92 12.75
C LYS A 660 28.70 15.20 11.31
N LYS A 661 29.44 16.12 10.67
CA LYS A 661 29.28 16.46 9.25
C LYS A 661 29.54 15.19 8.45
N CYS A 662 28.47 14.45 8.18
CA CYS A 662 28.50 13.29 7.33
C CYS A 662 28.70 13.83 5.92
N TYR A 663 29.96 13.92 5.51
CA TYR A 663 30.33 14.21 4.13
C TYR A 663 29.73 13.08 3.28
N ARG A 664 28.51 13.30 2.78
CA ARG A 664 27.96 12.49 1.71
C ARG A 664 28.96 12.60 0.56
N LYS A 665 29.74 11.53 0.35
CA LYS A 665 30.13 11.17 -1.02
C LYS A 665 28.84 11.22 -1.81
N SER A 666 28.74 12.18 -2.72
CA SER A 666 27.51 12.42 -3.45
C SER A 666 27.22 11.17 -4.28
N TYR A 667 26.18 10.44 -3.91
CA TYR A 667 25.48 9.56 -4.84
C TYR A 667 24.77 10.42 -5.89
N GLN A 668 25.58 11.04 -6.76
CA GLN A 668 25.15 11.48 -8.07
C GLN A 668 24.62 10.27 -8.86
N ALA A 669 23.74 10.52 -9.82
CA ALA A 669 22.90 9.49 -10.42
C ALA A 669 23.63 8.63 -11.49
N ASP A 670 24.94 8.44 -11.36
CA ASP A 670 25.79 7.81 -12.38
C ASP A 670 25.75 6.27 -12.38
N ALA A 671 25.14 5.65 -11.36
CA ALA A 671 24.86 4.21 -11.31
C ALA A 671 23.89 3.73 -12.41
N VAL A 672 23.29 4.64 -13.19
CA VAL A 672 22.47 4.33 -14.37
C VAL A 672 23.26 4.49 -15.68
N THR A 673 24.34 5.28 -15.68
CA THR A 673 25.12 5.62 -16.88
C THR A 673 26.06 4.48 -17.32
N GLN A 674 26.61 3.71 -16.38
CA GLN A 674 27.57 2.63 -16.69
C GLN A 674 26.94 1.35 -17.27
N MET A 675 25.61 1.17 -17.23
CA MET A 675 24.95 0.01 -17.84
C MET A 675 24.71 0.12 -19.36
N VAL A 676 25.13 1.22 -20.00
CA VAL A 676 24.88 1.51 -21.44
C VAL A 676 26.15 1.29 -22.31
N HIS A 677 27.21 0.69 -21.76
CA HIS A 677 28.47 0.38 -22.49
C HIS A 677 28.94 -1.08 -22.34
N LEU A 678 28.02 -2.00 -22.05
CA LEU A 678 28.25 -3.46 -22.10
C LEU A 678 27.19 -4.20 -22.94
N CYS A 679 26.53 -3.49 -23.86
CA CYS A 679 25.59 -4.01 -24.85
C CYS A 679 25.71 -3.23 -26.17
N SER A 680 26.93 -3.20 -26.71
CA SER A 680 27.33 -2.58 -27.99
C SER A 680 28.46 -3.38 -28.61
#